data_AF-A0A355HBA7-F1
#
_entry.id   AF-A0A355HBA7-F1
#
_cell.length_a   1.000
_cell.length_b   1.000
_cell.length_c   1.000
_cell.angle_alpha   90.00
_cell.angle_beta   90.00
_cell.angle_gamma   90.00
#
_symmetry.space_group_name_H-M   'P 1'
#
loop_
_entity.id
_entity.type
_entity.pdbx_description
1 polymer ?
#
loop_
_entity_poly.entity_id
_entity_poly.type
_entity_poly.pdbx_seq_one_letter_code
_entity_poly.pdbx_strand_id
1 'polypeptide(L)'
;MKIRLFLIVLIPVFLVTSTFGIYFFEYILPGNGESAYSSVFNSLWWTVVTFTTVGYGDMSPVTIPGQIFTFFVMAAGLINFSIVVSLVTDKFQQFRSGRDRGLDFLKIKGHVLICSDNPTWMQDILTQNQKYVKEDRVVLISPFAEHPLLATSYKKLKWVSGDSFDLNVLRKAAAAKAKIAYVFFKDNSYALMTVLQLETLSDGKIVTQAQYVGREFRNYFEDVGCDHALDPYDLYVPLMLSAFHSQGAPAWINKVIHRSEGHRIATRKTEAEQIGKSWLEIIKTQKQNHGIMPLAVVINEVVLVNPEASFEIPKESLIMQLEPPQSRPRGDLEKDAIDIIGMDEIGIDGHILISSDNQVFINRCLLEMSQRNQPEKIVVLTDIPILDEIPVNLDVEWIEGDSNSEISFLEARSTEAKVALIDHADDGQNLMAVLRLEQATDGEVFTIATYHKEDFDQQLFKVGCDFCLDPEELIAPILSQSALNPGLGTLIEEIILEESTTQSLYVRQLNQEWETDSWLSTILNLKQKEEELPVGLIRSQTHKLLVNPHPELQVKPGDRLVYIAPVSISAQQNGDVFDPFEDSDSIAVEVKPSAEAEKLFRTGLMLFKKEEDYEEAYSCFHQAAILHHTRAKYNLGLMNFNGKGVPKNLDESYHWFREAAKYGSENARKALKSTRALRSITTNTVGREIPEFDTELIGRMTEDQLFWFASAVVAMVMADEHIDLHERSFLHSAIRLVEDKRKIQELEEFILRWQTPPIGAMEFSTKDRDHMLESLLNIATVDRDFDEREEKLLREIAGL
;
A
#
# COMPACT_ATOMS: atom_id res chain seq x y z
N MET A 1 -26.77 30.68 35.77
CA MET A 1 -27.52 30.54 37.04
C MET A 1 -28.58 31.64 37.25
N LYS A 2 -28.30 32.92 36.91
CA LYS A 2 -29.21 34.06 37.14
C LYS A 2 -30.57 33.97 36.42
N ILE A 3 -30.61 33.50 35.17
CA ILE A 3 -31.85 33.41 34.36
C ILE A 3 -32.81 32.31 34.86
N ARG A 4 -32.29 31.17 35.33
CA ARG A 4 -33.11 30.07 35.85
C ARG A 4 -33.84 30.45 37.14
N LEU A 5 -33.13 31.09 38.08
CA LEU A 5 -33.72 31.58 39.32
C LEU A 5 -34.77 32.66 39.04
N PHE A 6 -34.49 33.54 38.07
CA PHE A 6 -35.42 34.56 37.61
C PHE A 6 -36.73 33.97 37.07
N LEU A 7 -36.68 32.92 36.23
CA LEU A 7 -37.88 32.32 35.66
C LEU A 7 -38.70 31.48 36.65
N ILE A 8 -38.01 30.78 37.58
CA ILE A 8 -38.67 30.04 38.67
C ILE A 8 -39.49 30.97 39.57
N VAL A 9 -39.08 32.23 39.71
CA VAL A 9 -39.81 33.24 40.48
C VAL A 9 -40.82 33.99 39.61
N LEU A 10 -40.46 34.36 38.39
CA LEU A 10 -41.30 35.17 37.50
C LEU A 10 -42.59 34.46 37.10
N ILE A 11 -42.55 33.17 36.78
CA ILE A 11 -43.73 32.43 36.29
C ILE A 11 -44.79 32.28 37.39
N PRO A 12 -44.46 31.80 38.62
CA PRO A 12 -45.44 31.75 39.70
C PRO A 12 -45.97 33.13 40.07
N VAL A 13 -45.10 34.16 40.09
CA VAL A 13 -45.53 35.54 40.35
C VAL A 13 -46.52 36.01 39.29
N PHE A 14 -46.23 35.78 38.01
CA PHE A 14 -47.11 36.14 36.89
C PHE A 14 -48.46 35.41 36.95
N LEU A 15 -48.45 34.10 37.23
CA LEU A 15 -49.69 33.32 37.36
C LEU A 15 -50.53 33.83 38.53
N VAL A 16 -49.92 34.11 39.67
CA VAL A 16 -50.61 34.64 40.85
C VAL A 16 -51.16 36.04 40.58
N THR A 17 -50.35 36.97 40.07
CA THR A 17 -50.79 38.36 39.81
C THR A 17 -51.88 38.42 38.73
N SER A 18 -51.78 37.59 37.69
CA SER A 18 -52.80 37.51 36.63
C SER A 18 -54.11 36.90 37.14
N THR A 19 -54.02 35.85 37.98
CA THR A 19 -55.18 35.18 38.61
C THR A 19 -55.94 36.14 39.53
N PHE A 20 -55.24 36.84 40.42
CA PHE A 20 -55.88 37.80 41.33
C PHE A 20 -56.31 39.07 40.61
N GLY A 21 -55.59 39.50 39.55
CA GLY A 21 -55.94 40.66 38.74
C GLY A 21 -57.26 40.46 37.99
N ILE A 22 -57.41 39.32 37.29
CA ILE A 22 -58.66 39.04 36.56
C ILE A 22 -59.84 38.82 37.52
N TYR A 23 -59.60 38.16 38.66
CA TYR A 23 -60.58 38.02 39.74
C TYR A 23 -61.06 39.39 40.27
N PHE A 24 -60.13 40.34 40.44
CA PHE A 24 -60.46 41.67 40.91
C PHE A 24 -61.28 42.47 39.88
N PHE A 25 -60.85 42.50 38.62
CA PHE A 25 -61.49 43.31 37.57
C PHE A 25 -62.86 42.76 37.11
N GLU A 26 -63.06 41.44 37.09
CA GLU A 26 -64.28 40.81 36.58
C GLU A 26 -65.30 40.41 37.67
N TYR A 27 -64.88 40.23 38.93
CA TYR A 27 -65.77 39.82 40.02
C TYR A 27 -65.91 40.89 41.11
N ILE A 28 -64.79 41.34 41.69
CA ILE A 28 -64.82 42.27 42.85
C ILE A 28 -65.28 43.68 42.44
N LEU A 29 -64.69 44.24 41.38
CA LEU A 29 -64.92 45.63 40.96
C LEU A 29 -66.31 45.88 40.37
N PRO A 30 -66.92 44.96 39.59
CA PRO A 30 -68.28 45.12 39.09
C PRO A 30 -69.37 44.67 40.08
N GLY A 31 -69.00 43.93 41.14
CA GLY A 31 -69.94 43.36 42.12
C GLY A 31 -70.88 42.30 41.54
N ASN A 32 -70.50 41.64 40.44
CA ASN A 32 -71.38 40.73 39.71
C ASN A 32 -71.28 39.29 40.25
N GLY A 33 -72.32 38.84 40.96
CA GLY A 33 -72.38 37.52 41.60
C GLY A 33 -72.43 36.32 40.64
N GLU A 34 -72.78 36.52 39.37
CA GLU A 34 -72.89 35.47 38.34
C GLU A 34 -71.66 35.40 37.41
N SER A 35 -70.57 36.11 37.72
CA SER A 35 -69.36 36.09 36.90
C SER A 35 -68.73 34.69 36.85
N ALA A 36 -68.27 34.28 35.65
CA ALA A 36 -67.50 33.05 35.46
C ALA A 36 -66.19 33.03 36.29
N TYR A 37 -65.71 34.22 36.67
CA TYR A 37 -64.53 34.45 37.50
C TYR A 37 -64.83 34.52 39.01
N SER A 38 -66.00 34.06 39.46
CA SER A 38 -66.40 34.08 40.88
C SER A 38 -65.52 33.22 41.81
N SER A 39 -64.78 32.25 41.26
CA SER A 39 -63.82 31.43 41.99
C SER A 39 -62.38 31.77 41.58
N VAL A 40 -61.49 31.91 42.56
CA VAL A 40 -60.04 32.09 42.34
C VAL A 40 -59.47 30.93 41.51
N PHE A 41 -60.02 29.72 41.65
CA PHE A 41 -59.59 28.57 40.88
C PHE A 41 -60.00 28.67 39.40
N ASN A 42 -61.18 29.23 39.10
CA ASN A 42 -61.61 29.46 37.72
C ASN A 42 -60.77 30.57 37.06
N SER A 43 -60.43 31.62 37.82
CA SER A 43 -59.50 32.65 37.38
C SER A 43 -58.08 32.11 37.12
N LEU A 44 -57.63 31.14 37.93
CA LEU A 44 -56.36 30.45 37.72
C LEU A 44 -56.41 29.57 36.46
N TRP A 45 -57.50 28.82 36.27
CA TRP A 45 -57.72 28.01 35.06
C TRP A 45 -57.62 28.88 33.81
N TRP A 46 -58.37 29.99 33.77
CA TRP A 46 -58.30 30.94 32.67
C TRP A 46 -56.89 31.48 32.47
N THR A 47 -56.21 31.88 33.55
CA THR A 47 -54.83 32.39 33.50
C THR A 47 -53.87 31.38 32.91
N VAL A 48 -53.97 30.09 33.28
CA VAL A 48 -53.13 29.01 32.73
C VAL A 48 -53.43 28.76 31.25
N VAL A 49 -54.70 28.75 30.86
CA VAL A 49 -55.13 28.58 29.46
C VAL A 49 -54.66 29.74 28.57
N THR A 50 -54.74 30.96 29.07
CA THR A 50 -54.25 32.17 28.39
C THR A 50 -52.72 32.20 28.35
N PHE A 51 -52.04 31.83 29.44
CA PHE A 51 -50.58 31.74 29.52
C PHE A 51 -50.02 30.72 28.52
N THR A 52 -50.68 29.57 28.38
CA THR A 52 -50.29 28.52 27.41
C THR A 52 -50.75 28.81 25.99
N THR A 53 -51.38 29.96 25.75
CA THR A 53 -51.87 30.40 24.42
C THR A 53 -52.92 29.48 23.78
N VAL A 54 -53.55 28.59 24.56
CA VAL A 54 -54.53 27.62 24.04
C VAL A 54 -55.88 28.28 23.75
N GLY A 55 -56.38 29.09 24.69
CA GLY A 55 -57.58 29.90 24.49
C GLY A 55 -58.85 29.11 24.13
N TYR A 56 -59.32 28.23 25.03
CA TYR A 56 -60.52 27.41 24.78
C TYR A 56 -61.81 28.22 24.51
N GLY A 57 -61.85 29.50 24.88
CA GLY A 57 -63.03 30.36 24.71
C GLY A 57 -64.18 30.06 25.67
N ASP A 58 -63.94 29.16 26.63
CA ASP A 58 -64.85 28.80 27.72
C ASP A 58 -65.05 29.94 28.73
N MET A 59 -64.03 30.79 28.90
CA MET A 59 -64.07 31.96 29.77
C MET A 59 -63.40 33.16 29.08
N SER A 60 -64.08 34.30 29.03
CA SER A 60 -63.53 35.56 28.51
C SER A 60 -64.00 36.78 29.32
N PRO A 61 -63.15 37.81 29.48
CA PRO A 61 -63.49 39.02 30.23
C PRO A 61 -64.58 39.82 29.51
N VAL A 62 -65.61 40.21 30.26
CA VAL A 62 -66.74 40.97 29.72
C VAL A 62 -66.59 42.46 30.04
N THR A 63 -65.87 42.80 31.11
CA THR A 63 -65.70 44.20 31.55
C THR A 63 -64.64 44.93 30.73
N ILE A 64 -64.83 46.23 30.48
CA ILE A 64 -63.83 47.06 29.77
C ILE A 64 -62.46 47.04 30.49
N PRO A 65 -62.38 47.18 31.84
CA PRO A 65 -61.10 47.06 32.55
C PRO A 65 -60.49 45.66 32.46
N GLY A 66 -61.29 44.59 32.55
CA GLY A 66 -60.83 43.21 32.44
C GLY A 66 -60.31 42.85 31.04
N GLN A 67 -60.91 43.41 29.99
CA GLN A 67 -60.44 43.28 28.61
C GLN A 67 -59.08 43.95 28.38
N ILE A 68 -58.91 45.18 28.90
CA ILE A 68 -57.61 45.88 28.83
C ILE A 68 -56.55 45.12 29.63
N PHE A 69 -56.88 44.64 30.84
CA PHE A 69 -55.98 43.82 31.64
C PHE A 69 -55.57 42.53 30.92
N THR A 70 -56.53 41.86 30.30
CA THR A 70 -56.31 40.64 29.53
C THR A 70 -55.37 40.84 28.35
N PHE A 71 -55.42 41.98 27.67
CA PHE A 71 -54.46 42.30 26.61
C PHE A 71 -53.01 42.25 27.11
N PHE A 72 -52.73 42.83 28.28
CA PHE A 72 -51.40 42.78 28.89
C PHE A 72 -51.02 41.37 29.36
N VAL A 73 -51.97 40.61 29.92
CA VAL A 73 -51.75 39.21 30.31
C VAL A 73 -51.44 38.34 29.10
N MET A 74 -52.12 38.53 27.97
CA MET A 74 -51.83 37.80 26.73
C MET A 74 -50.43 38.12 26.19
N ALA A 75 -50.05 39.40 26.12
CA ALA A 75 -48.74 39.81 25.65
C ALA A 75 -47.61 39.25 26.54
N ALA A 76 -47.76 39.38 27.86
CA ALA A 76 -46.79 38.85 28.82
C ALA A 76 -46.77 37.31 28.84
N GLY A 77 -47.93 36.66 28.67
CA GLY A 77 -48.07 35.22 28.57
C GLY A 77 -47.32 34.65 27.38
N LEU A 78 -47.50 35.24 26.19
CA LEU A 78 -46.81 34.83 24.96
C LEU A 78 -45.28 34.92 25.10
N ILE A 79 -44.78 36.01 25.68
CA ILE A 79 -43.33 36.20 25.91
C ILE A 79 -42.81 35.12 26.87
N ASN A 80 -43.47 34.95 28.02
CA ASN A 80 -43.02 34.00 29.05
C ASN A 80 -43.12 32.54 28.57
N PHE A 81 -44.18 32.17 27.87
CA PHE A 81 -44.36 30.81 27.34
C PHE A 81 -43.31 30.48 26.27
N SER A 82 -43.01 31.43 25.37
CA SER A 82 -41.97 31.25 24.36
C SER A 82 -40.59 31.00 24.97
N ILE A 83 -40.25 31.71 26.05
CA ILE A 83 -38.99 31.50 26.79
C ILE A 83 -38.95 30.09 27.42
N VAL A 84 -40.06 29.63 27.99
CA VAL A 84 -40.14 28.27 28.59
C VAL A 84 -39.95 27.20 27.52
N VAL A 85 -40.66 27.30 26.39
CA VAL A 85 -40.56 26.33 25.29
C VAL A 85 -39.13 26.28 24.73
N SER A 86 -38.49 27.43 24.51
CA SER A 86 -37.10 27.51 24.06
C SER A 86 -36.13 26.82 25.05
N LEU A 87 -36.23 27.08 26.35
CA LEU A 87 -35.35 26.45 27.34
C LEU A 87 -35.55 24.94 27.46
N VAL A 88 -36.78 24.45 27.35
CA VAL A 88 -37.09 23.02 27.33
C VAL A 88 -36.50 22.38 26.09
N THR A 89 -36.63 23.03 24.93
CA THR A 89 -36.09 22.57 23.65
C THR A 89 -34.57 22.51 23.70
N ASP A 90 -33.90 23.58 24.17
CA ASP A 90 -32.45 23.63 24.33
C ASP A 90 -31.95 22.51 25.25
N LYS A 91 -32.66 22.22 26.35
CA LYS A 91 -32.27 21.17 27.30
C LYS A 91 -32.47 19.78 26.73
N PHE A 92 -33.56 19.56 25.99
CA PHE A 92 -33.82 18.29 25.30
C PHE A 92 -32.78 18.05 24.19
N GLN A 93 -32.44 19.11 23.45
CA GLN A 93 -31.38 19.10 22.44
C GLN A 93 -30.02 18.84 23.07
N GLN A 94 -29.68 19.47 24.21
CA GLN A 94 -28.43 19.21 24.94
C GLN A 94 -28.33 17.77 25.46
N PHE A 95 -29.44 17.22 25.97
CA PHE A 95 -29.48 15.85 26.48
C PHE A 95 -29.32 14.81 25.37
N ARG A 96 -29.94 15.04 24.21
CA ARG A 96 -29.76 14.19 23.02
C ARG A 96 -28.37 14.38 22.43
N SER A 97 -27.89 15.63 22.34
CA SER A 97 -26.57 15.96 21.83
C SER A 97 -25.44 15.45 22.72
N GLY A 98 -25.64 15.28 24.03
CA GLY A 98 -24.59 14.78 24.93
C GLY A 98 -24.14 13.36 24.59
N ARG A 99 -25.07 12.49 24.17
CA ARG A 99 -24.75 11.15 23.67
C ARG A 99 -24.16 11.19 22.26
N ASP A 100 -24.73 12.01 21.38
CA ASP A 100 -24.28 12.11 19.99
C ASP A 100 -22.90 12.80 19.88
N ARG A 101 -22.54 13.66 20.85
CA ARG A 101 -21.25 14.36 20.99
C ARG A 101 -20.21 13.60 21.83
N GLY A 102 -20.46 12.34 22.20
CA GLY A 102 -19.50 11.54 22.96
C GLY A 102 -19.14 12.11 24.35
N LEU A 103 -20.06 12.80 25.03
CA LEU A 103 -19.77 13.46 26.32
C LEU A 103 -20.13 12.60 27.55
N ASP A 104 -20.75 11.43 27.33
CA ASP A 104 -21.24 10.54 28.39
C ASP A 104 -20.16 9.56 28.91
N PHE A 105 -20.31 9.12 30.16
CA PHE A 105 -19.44 8.08 30.74
C PHE A 105 -19.81 6.69 30.23
N LEU A 106 -18.84 5.98 29.66
CA LEU A 106 -19.01 4.61 29.19
C LEU A 106 -18.82 3.61 30.33
N LYS A 107 -19.65 2.57 30.35
CA LYS A 107 -19.58 1.46 31.32
C LYS A 107 -19.21 0.15 30.63
N ILE A 108 -18.00 0.11 30.09
CA ILE A 108 -17.47 -1.04 29.35
C ILE A 108 -16.18 -1.56 30.00
N LYS A 109 -15.82 -2.82 29.73
CA LYS A 109 -14.59 -3.49 30.19
C LYS A 109 -14.05 -4.39 29.09
N GLY A 110 -12.72 -4.56 29.05
CA GLY A 110 -12.06 -5.43 28.08
C GLY A 110 -12.24 -4.98 26.64
N HIS A 111 -12.49 -3.69 26.43
CA HIS A 111 -12.62 -3.07 25.11
C HIS A 111 -11.27 -2.57 24.60
N VAL A 112 -11.25 -2.29 23.30
CA VAL A 112 -10.15 -1.61 22.62
C VAL A 112 -10.43 -0.12 22.65
N LEU A 113 -9.39 0.66 22.96
CA LEU A 113 -9.39 2.10 22.89
C LEU A 113 -8.60 2.55 21.65
N ILE A 114 -9.12 3.48 20.88
CA ILE A 114 -8.41 4.10 19.75
C ILE A 114 -8.40 5.61 19.98
N CYS A 115 -7.23 6.19 20.18
CA CYS A 115 -7.03 7.61 20.47
C CYS A 115 -6.28 8.25 19.30
N SER A 116 -6.96 9.08 18.50
CA SER A 116 -6.31 9.76 17.38
C SER A 116 -7.05 11.00 16.89
N ASP A 117 -6.32 11.87 16.22
CA ASP A 117 -6.81 13.00 15.40
C ASP A 117 -6.86 12.68 13.90
N ASN A 118 -6.51 11.45 13.47
CA ASN A 118 -6.52 11.02 12.07
C ASN A 118 -7.63 9.99 11.80
N PRO A 119 -8.73 10.36 11.09
CA PRO A 119 -9.81 9.44 10.75
C PRO A 119 -9.44 8.30 9.80
N THR A 120 -8.43 8.46 8.94
CA THR A 120 -7.97 7.40 8.02
C THR A 120 -7.28 6.31 8.83
N TRP A 121 -6.27 6.69 9.61
CA TRP A 121 -5.57 5.78 10.51
C TRP A 121 -6.50 5.03 11.49
N MET A 122 -7.52 5.71 12.02
CA MET A 122 -8.53 5.06 12.85
C MET A 122 -9.27 3.93 12.09
N GLN A 123 -9.56 4.11 10.80
CA GLN A 123 -10.20 3.08 9.99
C GLN A 123 -9.27 1.90 9.79
N ASP A 124 -7.99 2.12 9.54
CA ASP A 124 -7.00 1.06 9.31
C ASP A 124 -6.84 0.19 10.55
N ILE A 125 -6.75 0.79 11.74
CA ILE A 125 -6.75 0.02 13.00
C ILE A 125 -8.09 -0.74 13.18
N LEU A 126 -9.22 -0.17 12.79
CA LEU A 126 -10.53 -0.84 12.85
C LEU A 126 -10.63 -2.02 11.87
N THR A 127 -10.06 -1.93 10.67
CA THR A 127 -10.04 -3.04 9.69
C THR A 127 -9.27 -4.25 10.22
N GLN A 128 -8.21 -4.02 11.01
CA GLN A 128 -7.45 -5.09 11.65
C GLN A 128 -8.12 -5.66 12.91
N ASN A 129 -8.98 -4.87 13.58
CA ASN A 129 -9.62 -5.22 14.86
C ASN A 129 -11.11 -5.62 14.73
N GLN A 130 -11.53 -6.18 13.59
CA GLN A 130 -12.94 -6.53 13.29
C GLN A 130 -13.64 -7.39 14.34
N LYS A 131 -12.91 -8.24 15.06
CA LYS A 131 -13.48 -9.04 16.15
C LYS A 131 -14.09 -8.14 17.24
N TYR A 132 -13.36 -7.12 17.67
CA TYR A 132 -13.82 -6.19 18.71
C TYR A 132 -14.91 -5.25 18.18
N VAL A 133 -14.84 -4.88 16.89
CA VAL A 133 -15.89 -4.10 16.22
C VAL A 133 -17.23 -4.86 16.22
N LYS A 134 -17.22 -6.14 15.82
CA LYS A 134 -18.43 -7.00 15.81
C LYS A 134 -19.00 -7.26 17.19
N GLU A 135 -18.15 -7.29 18.22
CA GLU A 135 -18.55 -7.45 19.62
C GLU A 135 -18.99 -6.12 20.28
N ASP A 136 -19.00 -4.99 19.56
CA ASP A 136 -19.30 -3.65 20.09
C ASP A 136 -18.40 -3.27 21.29
N ARG A 137 -17.12 -3.65 21.19
CA ARG A 137 -16.05 -3.49 22.19
C ARG A 137 -14.94 -2.55 21.73
N VAL A 138 -15.28 -1.53 20.94
CA VAL A 138 -14.36 -0.47 20.53
C VAL A 138 -14.88 0.88 21.02
N VAL A 139 -13.97 1.70 21.53
CA VAL A 139 -14.23 3.07 21.94
C VAL A 139 -13.22 3.98 21.25
N LEU A 140 -13.71 4.98 20.51
CA LEU A 140 -12.90 6.00 19.89
C LEU A 140 -12.75 7.21 20.83
N ILE A 141 -11.58 7.83 20.90
CA ILE A 141 -11.36 9.15 21.50
C ILE A 141 -10.75 10.03 20.44
N SER A 142 -11.34 11.20 20.22
CA SER A 142 -10.85 12.14 19.22
C SER A 142 -11.22 13.58 19.58
N PRO A 143 -10.38 14.57 19.23
CA PRO A 143 -10.63 15.98 19.54
C PRO A 143 -11.80 16.60 18.75
N PHE A 144 -12.40 15.87 17.80
CA PHE A 144 -13.49 16.38 16.98
C PHE A 144 -14.80 16.59 17.77
N ALA A 145 -15.58 17.58 17.33
CA ALA A 145 -16.90 17.89 17.92
C ALA A 145 -18.00 16.91 17.47
N GLU A 146 -17.78 16.23 16.34
CA GLU A 146 -18.66 15.22 15.76
C GLU A 146 -17.91 13.89 15.65
N HIS A 147 -18.65 12.80 15.41
CA HIS A 147 -18.05 11.48 15.30
C HIS A 147 -17.02 11.45 14.14
N PRO A 148 -15.76 11.02 14.37
CA PRO A 148 -14.70 11.09 13.35
C PRO A 148 -15.04 10.34 12.05
N LEU A 149 -15.80 9.26 12.19
CA LEU A 149 -16.14 8.34 11.10
C LEU A 149 -17.62 8.40 10.66
N LEU A 150 -18.23 9.60 10.63
CA LEU A 150 -19.65 9.76 10.25
C LEU A 150 -19.98 9.22 8.84
N ALA A 151 -19.04 9.37 7.90
CA ALA A 151 -19.21 8.98 6.50
C ALA A 151 -19.04 7.46 6.25
N THR A 152 -18.62 6.69 7.26
CA THR A 152 -18.24 5.29 7.08
C THR A 152 -19.25 4.33 7.72
N SER A 153 -19.03 3.03 7.54
CA SER A 153 -19.80 1.97 8.19
C SER A 153 -19.68 1.98 9.72
N TYR A 154 -18.64 2.64 10.25
CA TYR A 154 -18.29 2.69 11.67
C TYR A 154 -18.99 3.81 12.47
N LYS A 155 -19.88 4.59 11.87
CA LYS A 155 -20.62 5.70 12.52
C LYS A 155 -21.42 5.35 13.79
N LYS A 156 -21.61 4.05 14.06
CA LYS A 156 -22.34 3.55 15.24
C LYS A 156 -21.42 3.17 16.40
N LEU A 157 -20.10 3.23 16.23
CA LEU A 157 -19.15 2.93 17.29
C LEU A 157 -19.28 3.93 18.43
N LYS A 158 -18.94 3.47 19.63
CA LYS A 158 -18.90 4.33 20.81
C LYS A 158 -17.71 5.27 20.65
N TRP A 159 -17.93 6.55 20.91
CA TRP A 159 -16.87 7.54 20.83
C TRP A 159 -16.98 8.54 21.98
N VAL A 160 -15.85 9.15 22.33
CA VAL A 160 -15.73 10.22 23.32
C VAL A 160 -15.06 11.42 22.68
N SER A 161 -15.69 12.59 22.79
CA SER A 161 -15.12 13.84 22.29
C SER A 161 -14.19 14.46 23.32
N GLY A 162 -13.01 14.85 22.85
CA GLY A 162 -12.02 15.59 23.61
C GLY A 162 -10.61 15.01 23.45
N ASP A 163 -9.66 15.73 24.04
CA ASP A 163 -8.26 15.36 23.99
C ASP A 163 -7.98 14.15 24.87
N SER A 164 -7.36 13.10 24.33
CA SER A 164 -7.05 11.88 25.07
C SER A 164 -5.97 12.08 26.13
N PHE A 165 -5.19 13.16 26.06
CA PHE A 165 -4.25 13.52 27.13
C PHE A 165 -4.93 14.15 28.35
N ASP A 166 -6.23 14.49 28.29
CA ASP A 166 -7.01 14.83 29.48
C ASP A 166 -7.50 13.56 30.18
N LEU A 167 -7.02 13.36 31.40
CA LEU A 167 -7.37 12.25 32.27
C LEU A 167 -8.89 12.14 32.52
N ASN A 168 -9.64 13.24 32.44
CA ASN A 168 -11.11 13.20 32.52
C ASN A 168 -11.75 12.55 31.29
N VAL A 169 -11.20 12.79 30.11
CA VAL A 169 -11.66 12.18 28.84
C VAL A 169 -11.39 10.69 28.86
N LEU A 170 -10.19 10.27 29.27
CA LEU A 170 -9.84 8.86 29.43
C LEU A 170 -10.75 8.14 30.45
N ARG A 171 -11.09 8.82 31.56
CA ARG A 171 -12.06 8.30 32.53
C ARG A 171 -13.46 8.14 31.95
N LYS A 172 -13.93 9.08 31.12
CA LYS A 172 -15.21 8.95 30.40
C LYS A 172 -15.21 7.75 29.46
N ALA A 173 -14.09 7.50 28.79
CA ALA A 173 -13.90 6.35 27.90
C ALA A 173 -13.67 5.01 28.62
N ALA A 174 -13.70 5.00 29.96
CA ALA A 174 -13.38 3.84 30.79
C ALA A 174 -11.99 3.23 30.51
N ALA A 175 -11.00 4.07 30.19
CA ALA A 175 -9.64 3.64 29.79
C ALA A 175 -8.97 2.68 30.79
N ALA A 176 -9.14 2.90 32.10
CA ALA A 176 -8.59 2.02 33.15
C ALA A 176 -9.11 0.57 33.12
N LYS A 177 -10.13 0.26 32.30
CA LYS A 177 -10.69 -1.09 32.13
C LYS A 177 -10.56 -1.58 30.67
N ALA A 178 -9.92 -0.81 29.81
CA ALA A 178 -9.60 -1.23 28.45
C ALA A 178 -8.52 -2.32 28.49
N LYS A 179 -8.47 -3.13 27.44
CA LYS A 179 -7.47 -4.18 27.28
C LYS A 179 -6.29 -3.72 26.44
N ILE A 180 -6.58 -2.98 25.37
CA ILE A 180 -5.61 -2.50 24.37
C ILE A 180 -5.93 -1.03 24.11
N ALA A 181 -4.92 -0.19 23.97
CA ALA A 181 -5.04 1.17 23.47
C ALA A 181 -4.10 1.41 22.29
N TYR A 182 -4.67 1.86 21.18
CA TYR A 182 -3.92 2.35 20.02
C TYR A 182 -3.89 3.87 20.05
N VAL A 183 -2.72 4.48 19.91
CA VAL A 183 -2.49 5.91 20.05
C VAL A 183 -1.72 6.43 18.85
N PHE A 184 -2.26 7.42 18.14
CA PHE A 184 -1.54 8.13 17.09
C PHE A 184 -2.05 9.56 16.98
N PHE A 185 -1.13 10.52 16.99
CA PHE A 185 -1.42 11.92 16.75
C PHE A 185 -0.36 12.49 15.82
N LYS A 186 -0.73 13.48 15.00
CA LYS A 186 0.25 14.20 14.16
C LYS A 186 1.35 14.86 14.98
N ASP A 187 1.03 15.29 16.21
CA ASP A 187 2.00 15.79 17.18
C ASP A 187 2.35 14.68 18.18
N ASN A 188 3.61 14.22 18.13
CA ASN A 188 4.14 13.18 19.00
C ASN A 188 3.98 13.51 20.49
N SER A 189 3.97 14.79 20.86
CA SER A 189 3.80 15.23 22.26
C SER A 189 2.44 14.81 22.80
N TYR A 190 1.38 14.91 21.99
CA TYR A 190 0.03 14.49 22.38
C TYR A 190 -0.08 12.96 22.48
N ALA A 191 0.59 12.23 21.59
CA ALA A 191 0.67 10.78 21.66
C ALA A 191 1.39 10.33 22.96
N LEU A 192 2.57 10.89 23.23
CA LEU A 192 3.37 10.60 24.42
C LEU A 192 2.59 10.91 25.72
N MET A 193 1.97 12.09 25.80
CA MET A 193 1.14 12.45 26.95
C MET A 193 -0.05 11.50 27.12
N THR A 194 -0.69 11.08 26.03
CA THR A 194 -1.81 10.13 26.08
C THR A 194 -1.36 8.79 26.63
N VAL A 195 -0.25 8.24 26.13
CA VAL A 195 0.32 6.96 26.62
C VAL A 195 0.65 7.06 28.10
N LEU A 196 1.36 8.10 28.54
CA LEU A 196 1.70 8.32 29.94
C LEU A 196 0.45 8.33 30.85
N GLN A 197 -0.64 8.97 30.42
CA GLN A 197 -1.89 9.01 31.18
C GLN A 197 -2.61 7.65 31.19
N LEU A 198 -2.55 6.89 30.09
CA LEU A 198 -3.10 5.53 30.02
C LEU A 198 -2.36 4.58 30.96
N GLU A 199 -1.03 4.62 30.96
CA GLU A 199 -0.19 3.83 31.86
C GLU A 199 -0.45 4.17 33.33
N THR A 200 -0.48 5.48 33.65
CA THR A 200 -0.79 5.97 34.99
C THR A 200 -2.18 5.55 35.48
N LEU A 201 -3.18 5.53 34.59
CA LEU A 201 -4.56 5.15 34.92
C LEU A 201 -4.76 3.65 35.05
N SER A 202 -4.04 2.86 34.26
CA SER A 202 -4.22 1.41 34.17
C SER A 202 -3.31 0.63 35.13
N ASP A 203 -2.24 1.27 35.63
CA ASP A 203 -1.19 0.64 36.44
C ASP A 203 -0.49 -0.48 35.64
N GLY A 204 -0.12 -0.19 34.38
CA GLY A 204 0.58 -1.12 33.48
C GLY A 204 -0.26 -2.31 32.99
N LYS A 205 -1.59 -2.23 33.05
CA LYS A 205 -2.48 -3.36 32.70
C LYS A 205 -3.04 -3.29 31.29
N ILE A 206 -3.01 -2.11 30.70
CA ILE A 206 -3.47 -1.89 29.32
C ILE A 206 -2.29 -2.12 28.40
N VAL A 207 -2.50 -2.83 27.29
CA VAL A 207 -1.45 -2.96 26.27
C VAL A 207 -1.49 -1.72 25.39
N THR A 208 -0.46 -0.87 25.45
CA THR A 208 -0.35 0.37 24.67
C THR A 208 0.43 0.16 23.39
N GLN A 209 -0.12 0.64 22.29
CA GLN A 209 0.48 0.62 20.97
C GLN A 209 0.47 2.04 20.43
N ALA A 210 1.64 2.59 20.11
CA ALA A 210 1.75 3.95 19.63
C ALA A 210 2.40 4.02 18.24
N GLN A 211 1.99 5.00 17.45
CA GLN A 211 2.74 5.45 16.28
C GLN A 211 3.27 6.86 16.54
N TYR A 212 4.51 7.11 16.14
CA TYR A 212 5.17 8.41 16.21
C TYR A 212 6.03 8.62 14.96
N VAL A 213 6.57 9.83 14.79
CA VAL A 213 7.50 10.14 13.69
C VAL A 213 8.74 10.81 14.27
N GLY A 214 9.94 10.26 14.02
CA GLY A 214 11.21 10.80 14.48
C GLY A 214 11.86 9.90 15.55
N ARG A 215 13.06 9.40 15.24
CA ARG A 215 13.79 8.41 16.03
C ARG A 215 14.09 8.87 17.46
N GLU A 216 14.26 10.17 17.69
CA GLU A 216 14.48 10.75 19.01
C GLU A 216 13.33 10.50 20.00
N PHE A 217 12.12 10.23 19.49
CA PHE A 217 10.97 9.94 20.32
C PHE A 217 10.92 8.51 20.85
N ARG A 218 11.66 7.58 20.24
CA ARG A 218 11.68 6.16 20.63
C ARG A 218 11.92 5.99 22.13
N ASN A 219 13.01 6.58 22.63
CA ASN A 219 13.40 6.48 24.04
C ASN A 219 12.34 7.08 24.97
N TYR A 220 11.63 8.14 24.55
CA TYR A 220 10.56 8.72 25.37
C TYR A 220 9.36 7.78 25.50
N PHE A 221 8.98 7.07 24.43
CA PHE A 221 7.89 6.09 24.49
C PHE A 221 8.27 4.88 25.34
N GLU A 222 9.53 4.42 25.26
CA GLU A 222 10.06 3.37 26.14
C GLU A 222 10.05 3.83 27.62
N ASP A 223 10.50 5.06 27.91
CA ASP A 223 10.56 5.62 29.27
C ASP A 223 9.18 5.78 29.93
N VAL A 224 8.12 6.07 29.17
CA VAL A 224 6.75 6.16 29.71
C VAL A 224 6.08 4.80 29.89
N GLY A 225 6.72 3.71 29.45
CA GLY A 225 6.20 2.36 29.55
C GLY A 225 5.23 1.97 28.43
N CYS A 226 5.38 2.52 27.23
CA CYS A 226 4.62 2.05 26.06
C CYS A 226 5.03 0.62 25.69
N ASP A 227 4.09 -0.32 25.54
CA ASP A 227 4.46 -1.72 25.23
C ASP A 227 5.10 -1.86 23.85
N HIS A 228 4.60 -1.12 22.86
CA HIS A 228 5.23 -1.03 21.55
C HIS A 228 4.93 0.33 20.91
N ALA A 229 5.95 0.97 20.39
CA ALA A 229 5.84 2.25 19.69
C ALA A 229 6.63 2.16 18.39
N LEU A 230 6.03 2.64 17.30
CA LEU A 230 6.59 2.44 15.97
C LEU A 230 6.71 3.73 15.18
N ASP A 231 7.86 3.92 14.55
CA ASP A 231 8.09 4.92 13.52
C ASP A 231 7.87 4.29 12.13
N PRO A 232 6.94 4.79 11.30
CA PRO A 232 6.74 4.31 9.93
C PRO A 232 8.03 4.22 9.12
N TYR A 233 8.90 5.24 9.21
CA TYR A 233 10.12 5.34 8.41
C TYR A 233 11.13 4.25 8.78
N ASP A 234 11.08 3.74 10.02
CA ASP A 234 11.93 2.63 10.46
C ASP A 234 11.54 1.29 9.83
N LEU A 235 10.33 1.18 9.25
CA LEU A 235 9.87 -0.03 8.57
C LEU A 235 10.03 0.05 7.06
N TYR A 236 9.42 1.06 6.44
CA TYR A 236 9.24 1.02 4.99
C TYR A 236 10.48 1.48 4.23
N VAL A 237 11.34 2.34 4.81
CA VAL A 237 12.58 2.76 4.15
C VAL A 237 13.57 1.59 4.00
N PRO A 238 13.89 0.80 5.04
CA PRO A 238 14.71 -0.38 4.86
C PRO A 238 14.07 -1.41 3.91
N LEU A 239 12.73 -1.53 3.91
CA LEU A 239 12.01 -2.38 2.96
C LEU A 239 12.20 -1.91 1.51
N MET A 240 12.08 -0.60 1.24
CA MET A 240 12.35 0.00 -0.07
C MET A 240 13.80 -0.28 -0.51
N LEU A 241 14.77 -0.10 0.39
CA LEU A 241 16.16 -0.44 0.10
C LEU A 241 16.37 -1.93 -0.18
N SER A 242 15.71 -2.80 0.58
CA SER A 242 15.77 -4.24 0.39
C SER A 242 15.12 -4.70 -0.91
N ALA A 243 14.23 -3.90 -1.51
CA ALA A 243 13.49 -4.28 -2.72
C ALA A 243 14.41 -4.46 -3.95
N PHE A 244 15.52 -3.72 -4.03
CA PHE A 244 16.51 -3.88 -5.11
C PHE A 244 17.73 -4.73 -4.72
N HIS A 245 18.01 -4.91 -3.43
CA HIS A 245 19.11 -5.77 -2.93
C HIS A 245 18.71 -7.24 -2.71
N SER A 246 17.48 -7.52 -2.27
CA SER A 246 17.07 -8.85 -1.77
C SER A 246 15.64 -9.20 -2.22
N GLN A 247 15.52 -9.77 -3.42
CA GLN A 247 14.21 -10.06 -4.01
C GLN A 247 13.41 -11.09 -3.23
N GLY A 248 12.18 -10.72 -2.90
CA GLY A 248 11.24 -11.58 -2.20
C GLY A 248 11.28 -11.42 -0.68
N ALA A 249 12.29 -10.75 -0.11
CA ALA A 249 12.27 -10.37 1.31
C ALA A 249 11.09 -9.42 1.62
N PRO A 250 10.87 -8.31 0.88
CA PRO A 250 9.69 -7.47 1.07
C PRO A 250 8.37 -8.22 0.90
N ALA A 251 8.27 -9.08 -0.13
CA ALA A 251 7.07 -9.86 -0.39
C ALA A 251 6.78 -10.88 0.73
N TRP A 252 7.83 -11.50 1.29
CA TRP A 252 7.71 -12.40 2.44
C TRP A 252 7.23 -11.64 3.67
N ILE A 253 7.85 -10.50 3.98
CA ILE A 253 7.50 -9.65 5.13
C ILE A 253 6.05 -9.18 5.03
N ASN A 254 5.65 -8.64 3.88
CA ASN A 254 4.28 -8.18 3.66
C ASN A 254 3.25 -9.31 3.89
N LYS A 255 3.56 -10.52 3.40
CA LYS A 255 2.67 -11.68 3.56
C LYS A 255 2.55 -12.18 4.99
N VAL A 256 3.62 -12.04 5.77
CA VAL A 256 3.68 -12.48 7.16
C VAL A 256 2.98 -11.47 8.09
N ILE A 257 3.05 -10.19 7.76
CA ILE A 257 2.37 -9.10 8.47
C ILE A 257 0.86 -9.10 8.22
N HIS A 258 0.40 -9.53 7.04
CA HIS A 258 -1.02 -9.54 6.72
C HIS A 258 -1.74 -10.81 7.19
N ARG A 259 -2.43 -10.71 8.34
CA ARG A 259 -3.19 -11.82 8.93
C ARG A 259 -4.31 -12.39 8.03
N SER A 260 -4.88 -11.56 7.16
CA SER A 260 -5.93 -11.96 6.20
C SER A 260 -5.42 -12.94 5.15
N GLU A 261 -4.11 -13.00 4.94
CA GLU A 261 -3.50 -13.69 3.82
C GLU A 261 -2.94 -15.08 4.16
N GLY A 262 -3.27 -15.57 5.37
CA GLY A 262 -3.27 -17.00 5.71
C GLY A 262 -2.22 -17.42 6.71
N HIS A 263 -0.97 -16.95 6.58
CA HIS A 263 0.07 -17.22 7.58
C HIS A 263 -0.08 -16.28 8.76
N ARG A 264 0.22 -16.75 9.97
CA ARG A 264 0.09 -15.94 11.18
C ARG A 264 1.27 -16.13 12.10
N ILE A 265 1.94 -15.05 12.48
CA ILE A 265 2.87 -15.10 13.60
C ILE A 265 2.07 -15.18 14.89
N ALA A 266 2.43 -16.16 15.72
CA ALA A 266 1.80 -16.36 16.99
C ALA A 266 2.84 -16.61 18.07
N THR A 267 2.63 -15.98 19.22
CA THR A 267 3.45 -16.18 20.40
C THR A 267 2.75 -17.20 21.31
N ARG A 268 3.44 -18.29 21.67
CA ARG A 268 2.91 -19.39 22.49
C ARG A 268 3.81 -19.64 23.69
N LYS A 269 3.20 -20.02 24.82
CA LYS A 269 3.95 -20.50 25.98
C LYS A 269 4.60 -21.84 25.65
N THR A 270 5.82 -22.03 26.12
CA THR A 270 6.52 -23.30 25.98
C THR A 270 5.80 -24.44 26.68
N GLU A 271 5.64 -25.56 25.98
CA GLU A 271 5.06 -26.78 26.52
C GLU A 271 6.09 -27.54 27.36
N ALA A 272 5.65 -28.33 28.34
CA ALA A 272 6.53 -29.09 29.22
C ALA A 272 7.47 -30.05 28.45
N GLU A 273 7.05 -30.51 27.28
CA GLU A 273 7.82 -31.41 26.40
C GLU A 273 8.89 -30.69 25.58
N GLN A 274 8.87 -29.35 25.51
CA GLN A 274 9.83 -28.53 24.75
C GLN A 274 10.96 -27.99 25.64
N ILE A 275 10.76 -27.93 26.96
CA ILE A 275 11.73 -27.41 27.91
C ILE A 275 12.98 -28.30 27.93
N GLY A 276 14.16 -27.69 27.78
CA GLY A 276 15.45 -28.38 27.76
C GLY A 276 15.79 -29.11 26.46
N LYS A 277 14.93 -29.03 25.43
CA LYS A 277 15.30 -29.44 24.07
C LYS A 277 16.09 -28.35 23.36
N SER A 278 16.92 -28.74 22.40
CA SER A 278 17.62 -27.79 21.55
C SER A 278 16.69 -27.12 20.55
N TRP A 279 17.05 -25.92 20.11
CA TRP A 279 16.30 -25.17 19.10
C TRP A 279 16.12 -25.96 17.79
N LEU A 280 17.18 -26.65 17.36
CA LEU A 280 17.14 -27.52 16.18
C LEU A 280 16.13 -28.67 16.30
N GLU A 281 16.03 -29.29 17.48
CA GLU A 281 15.03 -30.34 17.75
C GLU A 281 13.59 -29.81 17.70
N ILE A 282 13.38 -28.57 18.15
CA ILE A 282 12.07 -27.93 18.14
C ILE A 282 11.66 -27.59 16.72
N ILE A 283 12.55 -27.00 15.92
CA ILE A 283 12.33 -26.76 14.49
C ILE A 283 11.94 -28.06 13.81
N LYS A 284 12.72 -29.13 14.02
CA LYS A 284 12.45 -30.45 13.44
C LYS A 284 11.05 -30.96 13.80
N THR A 285 10.73 -30.96 15.10
CA THR A 285 9.47 -31.56 15.60
C THR A 285 8.25 -30.75 15.17
N GLN A 286 8.31 -29.42 15.29
CA GLN A 286 7.18 -28.54 14.94
C GLN A 286 6.94 -28.49 13.43
N LYS A 287 8.02 -28.39 12.64
CA LYS A 287 7.92 -28.32 11.19
C LYS A 287 7.42 -29.63 10.60
N GLN A 288 7.87 -30.78 11.12
CA GLN A 288 7.46 -32.09 10.64
C GLN A 288 6.01 -32.45 11.02
N ASN A 289 5.58 -32.16 12.26
CA ASN A 289 4.27 -32.57 12.74
C ASN A 289 3.15 -31.62 12.32
N HIS A 290 3.42 -30.31 12.40
CA HIS A 290 2.41 -29.26 12.30
C HIS A 290 2.70 -28.21 11.22
N GLY A 291 3.79 -28.35 10.44
CA GLY A 291 4.18 -27.34 9.45
C GLY A 291 4.55 -25.98 10.04
N ILE A 292 4.63 -25.87 11.37
CA ILE A 292 4.90 -24.65 12.11
C ILE A 292 6.40 -24.37 12.02
N MET A 293 6.75 -23.11 11.75
CA MET A 293 8.14 -22.67 11.69
C MET A 293 8.45 -21.77 12.90
N PRO A 294 9.23 -22.24 13.89
CA PRO A 294 9.71 -21.39 14.97
C PRO A 294 10.67 -20.32 14.44
N LEU A 295 10.51 -19.06 14.88
CA LEU A 295 11.30 -17.92 14.42
C LEU A 295 12.17 -17.32 15.53
N ALA A 296 11.59 -17.17 16.73
CA ALA A 296 12.25 -16.52 17.85
C ALA A 296 11.80 -17.07 19.21
N VAL A 297 12.61 -16.81 20.24
CA VAL A 297 12.29 -17.13 21.64
C VAL A 297 12.21 -15.83 22.44
N VAL A 298 11.15 -15.65 23.20
CA VAL A 298 10.98 -14.48 24.09
C VAL A 298 11.25 -14.88 25.53
N ILE A 299 12.19 -14.20 26.18
CA ILE A 299 12.60 -14.46 27.57
C ILE A 299 12.64 -13.11 28.29
N ASN A 300 11.80 -12.94 29.32
CA ASN A 300 11.73 -11.68 30.08
C ASN A 300 11.64 -10.45 29.17
N GLU A 301 10.74 -10.49 28.18
CA GLU A 301 10.51 -9.42 27.18
C GLU A 301 11.63 -9.19 26.16
N VAL A 302 12.77 -9.88 26.28
CA VAL A 302 13.82 -9.91 25.27
C VAL A 302 13.46 -10.92 24.18
N VAL A 303 13.45 -10.47 22.92
CA VAL A 303 13.23 -11.32 21.75
C VAL A 303 14.58 -11.79 21.22
N LEU A 304 14.79 -13.10 21.16
CA LEU A 304 15.96 -13.72 20.55
C LEU A 304 15.55 -14.32 19.21
N VAL A 305 15.83 -13.59 18.14
CA VAL A 305 15.55 -14.02 16.76
C VAL A 305 16.60 -15.03 16.32
N ASN A 306 16.17 -16.10 15.65
CA ASN A 306 17.02 -17.19 15.17
C ASN A 306 18.13 -17.63 16.16
N PRO A 307 17.79 -18.12 17.37
CA PRO A 307 18.79 -18.62 18.32
C PRO A 307 19.68 -19.71 17.72
N GLU A 308 20.88 -19.89 18.27
CA GLU A 308 21.83 -20.94 17.84
C GLU A 308 21.18 -22.33 17.82
N ALA A 309 21.63 -23.23 16.93
CA ALA A 309 21.07 -24.57 16.79
C ALA A 309 21.10 -25.38 18.11
N SER A 310 22.15 -25.19 18.91
CA SER A 310 22.33 -25.81 20.24
C SER A 310 21.62 -25.11 21.39
N PHE A 311 20.95 -23.98 21.15
CA PHE A 311 20.28 -23.21 22.20
C PHE A 311 19.20 -24.05 22.89
N GLU A 312 19.29 -24.21 24.21
CA GLU A 312 18.32 -24.96 25.00
C GLU A 312 17.17 -24.07 25.48
N ILE A 313 15.94 -24.53 25.31
CA ILE A 313 14.77 -23.75 25.72
C ILE A 313 14.64 -23.68 27.25
N PRO A 314 14.69 -22.47 27.84
CA PRO A 314 14.59 -22.31 29.28
C PRO A 314 13.13 -22.45 29.75
N LYS A 315 12.98 -22.67 31.06
CA LYS A 315 11.68 -22.67 31.72
C LYS A 315 11.06 -21.27 31.64
N GLU A 316 9.76 -21.22 31.41
CA GLU A 316 8.97 -19.97 31.33
C GLU A 316 9.37 -19.02 30.19
N SER A 317 9.73 -19.57 29.03
CA SER A 317 9.90 -18.80 27.78
C SER A 317 8.66 -18.86 26.88
N LEU A 318 8.56 -17.91 25.97
CA LEU A 318 7.58 -17.95 24.87
C LEU A 318 8.31 -18.28 23.56
N ILE A 319 7.65 -19.02 22.67
CA ILE A 319 8.14 -19.25 21.31
C ILE A 319 7.26 -18.45 20.36
N MET A 320 7.91 -17.63 19.55
CA MET A 320 7.30 -16.99 18.40
C MET A 320 7.44 -17.90 17.20
N GLN A 321 6.31 -18.20 16.56
CA GLN A 321 6.25 -19.17 15.49
C GLN A 321 5.32 -18.70 14.38
N LEU A 322 5.70 -19.01 13.14
CA LEU A 322 4.87 -18.84 11.96
C LEU A 322 3.94 -20.05 11.84
N GLU A 323 2.66 -19.84 12.12
CA GLU A 323 1.61 -20.85 12.01
C GLU A 323 1.02 -20.83 10.59
N PRO A 324 0.93 -21.97 9.90
CA PRO A 324 0.28 -22.03 8.59
C PRO A 324 -1.24 -21.86 8.72
N PRO A 325 -1.94 -21.45 7.65
CA PRO A 325 -3.39 -21.30 7.69
C PRO A 325 -4.09 -22.65 7.91
N GLN A 326 -5.30 -22.59 8.49
CA GLN A 326 -6.11 -23.77 8.77
C GLN A 326 -6.43 -24.62 7.54
N SER A 327 -6.46 -24.02 6.34
CA SER A 327 -6.69 -24.72 5.07
C SER A 327 -5.51 -25.60 4.63
N ARG A 328 -4.29 -25.26 5.05
CA ARG A 328 -3.04 -25.97 4.68
C ARG A 328 -2.13 -26.14 5.92
N PRO A 329 -2.50 -27.02 6.86
CA PRO A 329 -1.84 -27.12 8.16
C PRO A 329 -0.41 -27.64 8.11
N ARG A 330 0.14 -28.05 6.96
CA ARG A 330 1.54 -28.47 6.82
C ARG A 330 2.42 -27.46 6.07
N GLY A 331 1.90 -26.29 5.71
CA GLY A 331 2.61 -25.28 4.93
C GLY A 331 2.24 -25.29 3.45
N ASP A 332 3.02 -24.56 2.67
CA ASP A 332 2.69 -24.13 1.31
C ASP A 332 3.11 -25.16 0.27
N LEU A 333 2.24 -25.38 -0.71
CA LEU A 333 2.54 -26.14 -1.93
C LEU A 333 2.67 -25.17 -3.11
N GLU A 334 3.19 -25.64 -4.23
CA GLU A 334 3.46 -24.80 -5.42
C GLU A 334 2.23 -24.06 -5.94
N LYS A 335 1.03 -24.65 -5.82
CA LYS A 335 -0.24 -24.01 -6.18
C LYS A 335 -0.57 -22.78 -5.35
N ASP A 336 0.04 -22.67 -4.17
CA ASP A 336 -0.20 -21.58 -3.23
C ASP A 336 0.96 -20.56 -3.23
N ALA A 337 1.87 -20.67 -4.21
CA ALA A 337 2.98 -19.75 -4.38
C ALA A 337 2.48 -18.39 -4.88
N ILE A 338 3.07 -17.32 -4.35
CA ILE A 338 2.69 -15.95 -4.66
C ILE A 338 3.66 -15.33 -5.67
N ASP A 339 3.13 -14.45 -6.51
CA ASP A 339 3.96 -13.67 -7.42
C ASP A 339 4.82 -12.68 -6.63
N ILE A 340 6.08 -12.54 -7.03
CA ILE A 340 7.02 -11.61 -6.44
C ILE A 340 7.05 -10.37 -7.33
N ILE A 341 6.88 -9.19 -6.73
CA ILE A 341 7.03 -7.89 -7.38
C ILE A 341 8.46 -7.42 -7.13
N GLY A 342 9.13 -6.86 -8.14
CA GLY A 342 10.54 -6.47 -8.11
C GLY A 342 11.45 -7.52 -8.75
N MET A 343 12.14 -7.12 -9.82
CA MET A 343 13.03 -7.98 -10.65
C MET A 343 14.47 -8.04 -10.10
N ASP A 344 15.26 -8.92 -10.74
CA ASP A 344 16.66 -9.36 -10.47
C ASP A 344 17.64 -8.36 -9.84
N GLU A 345 18.68 -8.86 -9.15
CA GLU A 345 19.62 -8.02 -8.38
C GLU A 345 20.20 -6.98 -9.33
N ILE A 346 19.99 -5.72 -8.98
CA ILE A 346 20.41 -4.63 -9.84
C ILE A 346 21.84 -4.31 -9.45
N GLY A 347 22.79 -4.74 -10.27
CA GLY A 347 24.14 -4.21 -10.19
C GLY A 347 24.09 -2.70 -10.45
N ILE A 348 24.46 -1.89 -9.46
CA ILE A 348 24.48 -0.44 -9.58
C ILE A 348 25.84 -0.03 -10.15
N ASP A 349 25.91 0.14 -11.47
CA ASP A 349 27.04 0.74 -12.18
C ASP A 349 26.87 2.27 -12.41
N GLY A 350 25.99 2.89 -11.62
CA GLY A 350 25.62 4.30 -11.67
C GLY A 350 25.43 4.90 -10.27
N HIS A 351 24.38 5.71 -10.07
CA HIS A 351 24.04 6.29 -8.77
C HIS A 351 22.62 5.95 -8.32
N ILE A 352 22.33 6.15 -7.03
CA ILE A 352 21.00 6.07 -6.45
C ILE A 352 20.40 7.47 -6.41
N LEU A 353 19.21 7.63 -6.98
CA LEU A 353 18.47 8.89 -6.96
C LEU A 353 17.42 8.86 -5.84
N ILE A 354 17.34 9.92 -5.04
CA ILE A 354 16.27 10.14 -4.05
C ILE A 354 15.49 11.38 -4.48
N SER A 355 14.19 11.25 -4.73
CA SER A 355 13.29 12.38 -5.02
C SER A 355 12.23 12.47 -3.93
N SER A 356 12.23 13.56 -3.17
CA SER A 356 11.32 13.71 -2.03
C SER A 356 11.17 15.17 -1.59
N ASP A 357 9.96 15.54 -1.17
CA ASP A 357 9.65 16.80 -0.45
C ASP A 357 9.57 16.58 1.07
N ASN A 358 10.04 15.42 1.53
CA ASN A 358 9.93 14.96 2.90
C ASN A 358 11.31 14.78 3.53
N GLN A 359 11.69 15.74 4.38
CA GLN A 359 13.00 15.72 5.05
C GLN A 359 13.21 14.48 5.92
N VAL A 360 12.15 13.96 6.55
CA VAL A 360 12.25 12.78 7.43
C VAL A 360 12.61 11.54 6.61
N PHE A 361 12.00 11.40 5.43
CA PHE A 361 12.31 10.32 4.49
C PHE A 361 13.77 10.38 4.02
N ILE A 362 14.22 11.55 3.54
CA ILE A 362 15.59 11.74 3.06
C ILE A 362 16.59 11.39 4.16
N ASN A 363 16.38 11.90 5.37
CA ASN A 363 17.26 11.62 6.52
C ASN A 363 17.33 10.13 6.83
N ARG A 364 16.18 9.44 6.79
CA ARG A 364 16.12 8.01 7.05
C ARG A 364 16.85 7.21 5.97
N CYS A 365 16.63 7.53 4.69
CA CYS A 365 17.32 6.89 3.57
C CYS A 365 18.84 7.02 3.72
N LEU A 366 19.35 8.22 3.97
CA LEU A 366 20.79 8.46 4.16
C LEU A 366 21.34 7.73 5.39
N LEU A 367 20.61 7.70 6.49
CA LEU A 367 21.02 6.96 7.69
C LEU A 367 21.09 5.45 7.44
N GLU A 368 20.09 4.87 6.80
CA GLU A 368 20.06 3.44 6.46
C GLU A 368 21.18 3.06 5.48
N MET A 369 21.38 3.86 4.42
CA MET A 369 22.47 3.66 3.47
C MET A 369 23.84 3.80 4.15
N SER A 370 23.98 4.72 5.11
CA SER A 370 25.20 4.89 5.90
C SER A 370 25.49 3.65 6.75
N GLN A 371 24.49 3.07 7.41
CA GLN A 371 24.66 1.86 8.22
C GLN A 371 25.06 0.65 7.36
N ARG A 372 24.53 0.56 6.14
CA ARG A 372 24.89 -0.47 5.16
C ARG A 372 26.24 -0.26 4.48
N ASN A 373 26.90 0.89 4.72
CA ASN A 373 28.11 1.33 4.02
C ASN A 373 27.96 1.24 2.50
N GLN A 374 26.89 1.86 1.98
CA GLN A 374 26.64 1.87 0.53
C GLN A 374 27.80 2.55 -0.21
N PRO A 375 28.48 1.85 -1.14
CA PRO A 375 29.59 2.41 -1.89
C PRO A 375 29.14 3.34 -3.02
N GLU A 376 27.89 3.23 -3.47
CA GLU A 376 27.37 3.98 -4.61
C GLU A 376 27.16 5.45 -4.28
N LYS A 377 27.32 6.29 -5.30
CA LYS A 377 26.98 7.70 -5.22
C LYS A 377 25.48 7.88 -5.02
N ILE A 378 25.09 8.83 -4.17
CA ILE A 378 23.70 9.17 -3.88
C ILE A 378 23.43 10.58 -4.37
N VAL A 379 22.38 10.76 -5.18
CA VAL A 379 21.91 12.06 -5.65
C VAL A 379 20.56 12.34 -5.02
N VAL A 380 20.44 13.44 -4.29
CA VAL A 380 19.18 13.87 -3.66
C VAL A 380 18.61 15.04 -4.46
N LEU A 381 17.44 14.84 -5.04
CA LEU A 381 16.64 15.86 -5.73
C LEU A 381 15.49 16.29 -4.82
N THR A 382 15.52 17.53 -4.35
CA THR A 382 14.50 18.06 -3.43
C THR A 382 14.44 19.59 -3.51
N ASP A 383 13.31 20.17 -3.16
CA ASP A 383 13.14 21.63 -3.01
C ASP A 383 13.54 22.12 -1.61
N ILE A 384 13.94 21.22 -0.72
CA ILE A 384 14.36 21.51 0.65
C ILE A 384 15.84 21.89 0.68
N PRO A 385 16.26 22.89 1.49
CA PRO A 385 17.67 23.23 1.64
C PRO A 385 18.49 22.05 2.19
N ILE A 386 19.78 22.05 1.85
CA ILE A 386 20.73 21.03 2.28
C ILE A 386 20.74 20.85 3.80
N LEU A 387 20.90 19.59 4.20
CA LEU A 387 21.03 19.18 5.58
C LEU A 387 22.32 19.69 6.24
N ASP A 388 22.23 20.06 7.52
CA ASP A 388 23.38 20.44 8.34
C ASP A 388 24.31 19.24 8.64
N GLU A 389 23.77 18.02 8.68
CA GLU A 389 24.52 16.78 8.99
C GLU A 389 24.25 15.69 7.93
N ILE A 390 25.19 15.50 7.01
CA ILE A 390 25.22 14.37 6.07
C ILE A 390 26.20 13.32 6.61
N PRO A 391 25.88 12.02 6.61
CA PRO A 391 26.80 10.98 7.05
C PRO A 391 28.13 10.98 6.26
N VAL A 392 29.26 11.01 6.97
CA VAL A 392 30.60 11.20 6.39
C VAL A 392 31.05 10.03 5.50
N ASN A 393 30.45 8.86 5.67
CA ASN A 393 30.79 7.64 4.92
C ASN A 393 30.04 7.52 3.58
N LEU A 394 29.20 8.50 3.21
CA LEU A 394 28.44 8.49 1.97
C LEU A 394 28.92 9.59 1.00
N ASP A 395 28.90 9.29 -0.29
CA ASP A 395 29.09 10.28 -1.37
C ASP A 395 27.72 10.81 -1.80
N VAL A 396 27.32 11.96 -1.23
CA VAL A 396 26.00 12.56 -1.45
C VAL A 396 26.12 13.86 -2.24
N GLU A 397 25.40 13.94 -3.35
CA GLU A 397 25.21 15.15 -4.15
C GLU A 397 23.79 15.68 -3.94
N TRP A 398 23.68 16.96 -3.55
CA TRP A 398 22.39 17.62 -3.29
C TRP A 398 22.01 18.55 -4.43
N ILE A 399 20.79 18.39 -4.95
CA ILE A 399 20.26 19.17 -6.08
C ILE A 399 18.96 19.81 -5.64
N GLU A 400 18.99 21.14 -5.56
CA GLU A 400 17.83 21.94 -5.19
C GLU A 400 16.95 22.15 -6.43
N GLY A 401 15.80 21.47 -6.48
CA GLY A 401 14.93 21.50 -7.65
C GLY A 401 13.56 20.85 -7.39
N ASP A 402 12.57 21.27 -8.17
CA ASP A 402 11.22 20.70 -8.11
C ASP A 402 11.23 19.29 -8.73
N SER A 403 10.72 18.31 -7.98
CA SER A 403 10.54 16.92 -8.41
C SER A 403 9.52 16.72 -9.53
N ASN A 404 8.94 17.80 -10.08
CA ASN A 404 8.12 17.77 -11.30
C ASN A 404 8.84 18.34 -12.53
N SER A 405 10.01 18.95 -12.34
CA SER A 405 10.76 19.67 -13.36
C SER A 405 11.69 18.76 -14.15
N GLU A 406 11.53 18.75 -15.47
CA GLU A 406 12.43 18.04 -16.39
C GLU A 406 13.88 18.53 -16.24
N ILE A 407 14.07 19.83 -16.03
CA ILE A 407 15.40 20.43 -15.84
C ILE A 407 16.07 19.86 -14.59
N SER A 408 15.31 19.67 -13.52
CA SER A 408 15.85 19.19 -12.25
C SER A 408 16.24 17.70 -12.33
N PHE A 409 15.48 16.87 -13.06
CA PHE A 409 15.89 15.49 -13.36
C PHE A 409 17.09 15.39 -14.31
N LEU A 410 17.27 16.36 -15.21
CA LEU A 410 18.45 16.45 -16.06
C LEU A 410 19.69 16.86 -15.24
N GLU A 411 19.56 17.83 -14.35
CA GLU A 411 20.61 18.22 -13.40
C GLU A 411 20.99 17.07 -12.49
N ALA A 412 20.01 16.26 -12.08
CA ALA A 412 20.21 15.03 -11.32
C ALA A 412 20.84 13.88 -12.11
N ARG A 413 21.14 14.06 -13.40
CA ARG A 413 21.66 13.01 -14.29
C ARG A 413 20.81 11.74 -14.22
N SER A 414 19.49 11.87 -14.16
CA SER A 414 18.54 10.74 -13.99
C SER A 414 18.77 9.56 -14.94
N THR A 415 19.29 9.79 -16.16
CA THR A 415 19.66 8.75 -17.12
C THR A 415 20.81 7.83 -16.68
N GLU A 416 21.65 8.30 -15.75
CA GLU A 416 22.75 7.53 -15.16
C GLU A 416 22.34 6.84 -13.85
N ALA A 417 21.15 7.13 -13.33
CA ALA A 417 20.64 6.43 -12.15
C ALA A 417 20.32 4.97 -12.49
N LYS A 418 20.43 4.08 -11.50
CA LYS A 418 19.95 2.70 -11.63
C LYS A 418 18.78 2.40 -10.72
N VAL A 419 18.69 3.11 -9.60
CA VAL A 419 17.59 3.00 -8.63
C VAL A 419 17.13 4.40 -8.29
N ALA A 420 15.81 4.59 -8.23
CA ALA A 420 15.20 5.82 -7.77
C ALA A 420 14.22 5.54 -6.61
N LEU A 421 14.43 6.22 -5.48
CA LEU A 421 13.54 6.21 -4.32
C LEU A 421 12.67 7.47 -4.33
N ILE A 422 11.35 7.30 -4.30
CA ILE A 422 10.38 8.38 -4.43
C ILE A 422 9.40 8.33 -3.25
N ASP A 423 9.38 9.39 -2.45
CA ASP A 423 8.40 9.58 -1.37
C ASP A 423 8.08 11.06 -1.23
N HIS A 424 6.92 11.46 -1.73
CA HIS A 424 6.36 12.79 -1.57
C HIS A 424 5.10 12.75 -0.71
N ALA A 425 4.82 13.85 -0.01
CA ALA A 425 3.64 13.97 0.84
C ALA A 425 2.31 13.91 0.06
N ASP A 426 2.31 14.25 -1.24
CA ASP A 426 1.17 14.04 -2.14
C ASP A 426 1.49 13.00 -3.21
N ASP A 427 0.64 11.96 -3.29
CA ASP A 427 0.77 10.89 -4.28
C ASP A 427 0.77 11.39 -5.74
N GLY A 428 0.20 12.57 -6.02
CA GLY A 428 0.25 13.19 -7.33
C GLY A 428 1.67 13.57 -7.75
N GLN A 429 2.49 14.03 -6.80
CA GLN A 429 3.91 14.29 -7.04
C GLN A 429 4.69 12.99 -7.23
N ASN A 430 4.41 11.94 -6.45
CA ASN A 430 4.99 10.61 -6.68
C ASN A 430 4.75 10.13 -8.11
N LEU A 431 3.51 10.25 -8.59
CA LEU A 431 3.15 9.87 -9.95
C LEU A 431 3.90 10.70 -11.01
N MET A 432 4.02 12.01 -10.80
CA MET A 432 4.75 12.88 -11.73
C MET A 432 6.25 12.57 -11.74
N ALA A 433 6.88 12.36 -10.58
CA ALA A 433 8.28 12.01 -10.48
C ALA A 433 8.59 10.69 -11.22
N VAL A 434 7.76 9.65 -11.02
CA VAL A 434 7.89 8.38 -11.77
C VAL A 434 7.68 8.61 -13.27
N LEU A 435 6.67 9.37 -13.68
CA LEU A 435 6.42 9.70 -15.09
C LEU A 435 7.63 10.36 -15.74
N ARG A 436 8.27 11.31 -15.04
CA ARG A 436 9.45 12.02 -15.56
C ARG A 436 10.65 11.10 -15.70
N LEU A 437 10.90 10.23 -14.72
CA LEU A 437 11.97 9.25 -14.82
C LEU A 437 11.72 8.25 -15.95
N GLU A 438 10.51 7.75 -16.10
CA GLU A 438 10.17 6.83 -17.19
C GLU A 438 10.32 7.51 -18.57
N GLN A 439 9.89 8.76 -18.71
CA GLN A 439 10.07 9.54 -19.94
C GLN A 439 11.55 9.78 -20.28
N ALA A 440 12.37 10.11 -19.27
CA ALA A 440 13.79 10.42 -19.47
C ALA A 440 14.64 9.18 -19.73
N THR A 441 14.28 8.04 -19.13
CA THR A 441 15.13 6.85 -19.08
C THR A 441 14.59 5.65 -19.84
N ASP A 442 13.39 5.74 -20.42
CA ASP A 442 12.71 4.64 -21.13
C ASP A 442 12.54 3.38 -20.24
N GLY A 443 12.47 3.59 -18.91
CA GLY A 443 12.38 2.58 -17.86
C GLY A 443 13.66 1.76 -17.65
N GLU A 444 14.83 2.36 -17.86
CA GLU A 444 16.11 1.76 -17.47
C GLU A 444 16.37 1.87 -15.96
N VAL A 445 15.75 2.83 -15.28
CA VAL A 445 15.87 3.06 -13.83
C VAL A 445 14.85 2.21 -13.09
N PHE A 446 15.28 1.48 -12.07
CA PHE A 446 14.37 0.78 -11.18
C PHE A 446 13.74 1.74 -10.18
N THR A 447 12.44 1.93 -10.30
CA THR A 447 11.70 2.96 -9.57
C THR A 447 10.92 2.37 -8.40
N ILE A 448 11.15 2.94 -7.22
CA ILE A 448 10.53 2.54 -5.95
C ILE A 448 9.76 3.74 -5.40
N ALA A 449 8.44 3.64 -5.31
CA ALA A 449 7.58 4.75 -4.91
C ALA A 449 6.61 4.38 -3.78
N THR A 450 6.33 5.32 -2.89
CA THR A 450 5.27 5.19 -1.89
C THR A 450 3.93 5.71 -2.41
N TYR A 451 2.82 5.29 -1.80
CA TYR A 451 1.50 5.90 -2.00
C TYR A 451 0.63 5.78 -0.76
N HIS A 452 -0.39 6.64 -0.63
CA HIS A 452 -1.27 6.68 0.54
C HIS A 452 -2.77 6.61 0.19
N LYS A 453 -3.15 6.88 -1.07
CA LYS A 453 -4.54 6.77 -1.56
C LYS A 453 -4.86 5.34 -1.99
N GLU A 454 -6.07 4.89 -1.64
CA GLU A 454 -6.58 3.58 -2.08
C GLU A 454 -6.52 3.44 -3.63
N ASP A 455 -6.15 2.25 -4.11
CA ASP A 455 -6.02 1.90 -5.53
C ASP A 455 -5.05 2.78 -6.36
N PHE A 456 -4.13 3.52 -5.71
CA PHE A 456 -3.17 4.38 -6.39
C PHE A 456 -1.96 3.63 -6.96
N ASP A 457 -1.64 2.46 -6.40
CA ASP A 457 -0.68 1.48 -6.91
C ASP A 457 -0.86 1.23 -8.42
N GLN A 458 -2.11 1.08 -8.86
CA GLN A 458 -2.45 0.84 -10.26
C GLN A 458 -2.03 1.98 -11.18
N GLN A 459 -2.00 3.22 -10.68
CA GLN A 459 -1.58 4.38 -11.48
C GLN A 459 -0.05 4.41 -11.59
N LEU A 460 0.65 4.15 -10.49
CA LEU A 460 2.11 4.06 -10.47
C LEU A 460 2.63 2.93 -11.38
N PHE A 461 2.05 1.73 -11.28
CA PHE A 461 2.42 0.62 -12.16
C PHE A 461 2.12 0.88 -13.64
N LYS A 462 1.05 1.62 -13.96
CA LYS A 462 0.71 1.99 -15.35
C LYS A 462 1.76 2.92 -15.97
N VAL A 463 2.29 3.82 -15.16
CA VAL A 463 3.32 4.77 -15.57
C VAL A 463 4.66 4.09 -15.82
N GLY A 464 4.95 3.02 -15.06
CA GLY A 464 6.18 2.26 -15.19
C GLY A 464 6.89 2.00 -13.86
N CYS A 465 6.27 2.35 -12.72
CA CYS A 465 6.85 2.07 -11.40
C CYS A 465 7.12 0.57 -11.22
N ASP A 466 8.33 0.20 -10.81
CA ASP A 466 8.70 -1.21 -10.64
C ASP A 466 8.23 -1.80 -9.30
N PHE A 467 8.30 -1.00 -8.24
CA PHE A 467 7.88 -1.39 -6.90
C PHE A 467 7.17 -0.22 -6.21
N CYS A 468 5.93 -0.45 -5.80
CA CYS A 468 5.20 0.51 -4.98
C CYS A 468 4.81 -0.08 -3.63
N LEU A 469 4.71 0.77 -2.63
CA LEU A 469 4.42 0.36 -1.25
C LEU A 469 3.52 1.39 -0.56
N ASP A 470 2.48 0.90 0.12
CA ASP A 470 1.69 1.70 1.06
C ASP A 470 2.25 1.52 2.48
N PRO A 471 2.82 2.56 3.11
CA PRO A 471 3.29 2.47 4.48
C PRO A 471 2.18 2.10 5.48
N GLU A 472 0.95 2.57 5.27
CA GLU A 472 -0.18 2.35 6.18
C GLU A 472 -0.67 0.89 6.16
N GLU A 473 -0.51 0.19 5.03
CA GLU A 473 -0.75 -1.26 4.94
C GLU A 473 0.19 -2.06 5.84
N LEU A 474 1.37 -1.55 6.21
CA LEU A 474 2.29 -2.24 7.10
C LEU A 474 2.01 -1.94 8.58
N ILE A 475 1.75 -0.67 8.90
CA ILE A 475 1.73 -0.18 10.29
C ILE A 475 0.53 -0.74 11.06
N ALA A 476 -0.68 -0.61 10.52
CA ALA A 476 -1.90 -1.00 11.22
C ALA A 476 -1.92 -2.51 11.56
N PRO A 477 -1.52 -3.43 10.65
CA PRO A 477 -1.37 -4.84 10.99
C PRO A 477 -0.29 -5.11 12.04
N ILE A 478 0.90 -4.47 11.95
CA ILE A 478 1.97 -4.68 12.93
C ILE A 478 1.50 -4.29 14.33
N LEU A 479 0.98 -3.07 14.52
CA LEU A 479 0.47 -2.62 15.82
C LEU A 479 -0.64 -3.54 16.34
N SER A 480 -1.56 -3.95 15.45
CA SER A 480 -2.69 -4.79 15.84
C SER A 480 -2.30 -6.22 16.21
N GLN A 481 -1.28 -6.78 15.54
CA GLN A 481 -0.78 -8.09 15.86
C GLN A 481 0.16 -8.07 17.08
N SER A 482 0.97 -7.01 17.24
CA SER A 482 1.86 -6.80 18.38
C SER A 482 1.08 -6.68 19.69
N ALA A 483 -0.06 -5.98 19.67
CA ALA A 483 -0.99 -5.92 20.80
C ALA A 483 -1.52 -7.29 21.29
N LEU A 484 -1.51 -8.31 20.42
CA LEU A 484 -1.97 -9.66 20.73
C LEU A 484 -0.83 -10.66 20.94
N ASN A 485 0.36 -10.36 20.42
CA ASN A 485 1.52 -11.22 20.37
C ASN A 485 2.74 -10.41 20.85
N PRO A 486 3.07 -10.47 22.15
CA PRO A 486 4.25 -9.79 22.68
C PRO A 486 5.51 -10.19 21.91
N GLY A 487 6.38 -9.20 21.64
CA GLY A 487 7.64 -9.37 20.93
C GLY A 487 7.54 -9.36 19.40
N LEU A 488 6.33 -9.31 18.81
CA LEU A 488 6.19 -9.29 17.35
C LEU A 488 6.72 -8.00 16.73
N GLY A 489 6.42 -6.85 17.33
CA GLY A 489 6.95 -5.57 16.86
C GLY A 489 8.47 -5.60 16.75
N THR A 490 9.13 -6.01 17.84
CA THR A 490 10.59 -6.19 17.92
C THR A 490 11.11 -7.19 16.90
N LEU A 491 10.46 -8.35 16.71
CA LEU A 491 10.86 -9.34 15.70
C LEU A 491 10.86 -8.74 14.29
N ILE A 492 9.80 -8.01 13.92
CA ILE A 492 9.66 -7.44 12.58
C ILE A 492 10.65 -6.30 12.37
N GLU A 493 10.81 -5.43 13.36
CA GLU A 493 11.83 -4.37 13.35
C GLU A 493 13.24 -4.96 13.22
N GLU A 494 13.60 -5.98 14.01
CA GLU A 494 14.94 -6.59 13.95
C GLU A 494 15.24 -7.26 12.61
N ILE A 495 14.23 -7.90 11.98
CA ILE A 495 14.40 -8.55 10.68
C ILE A 495 14.51 -7.53 9.53
N ILE A 496 13.89 -6.35 9.67
CA ILE A 496 13.89 -5.29 8.67
C ILE A 496 15.11 -4.36 8.82
N LEU A 497 15.53 -4.08 10.05
CA LEU A 497 16.62 -3.17 10.39
C LEU A 497 17.96 -3.91 10.41
N GLU A 498 18.88 -3.49 9.57
CA GLU A 498 20.26 -4.01 9.53
C GLU A 498 21.16 -3.27 10.52
N GLU A 499 20.78 -3.26 11.80
CA GLU A 499 21.67 -2.74 12.85
C GLU A 499 22.80 -3.75 13.15
N SER A 500 23.99 -3.26 13.50
CA SER A 500 25.26 -4.01 13.58
C SER A 500 25.30 -5.28 14.49
N THR A 501 24.20 -5.63 15.17
CA THR A 501 24.11 -6.76 16.10
C THR A 501 22.89 -7.66 15.91
N THR A 502 22.05 -7.42 14.90
CA THR A 502 20.76 -8.12 14.71
C THR A 502 20.80 -9.19 13.61
N GLN A 503 19.73 -9.98 13.54
CA GLN A 503 19.49 -10.97 12.48
C GLN A 503 18.67 -10.31 11.37
N SER A 504 19.09 -10.39 10.11
CA SER A 504 18.38 -9.79 8.98
C SER A 504 17.84 -10.86 8.03
N LEU A 505 16.89 -10.47 7.17
CA LEU A 505 16.34 -11.32 6.11
C LEU A 505 17.19 -11.20 4.85
N TYR A 506 17.76 -12.33 4.43
CA TYR A 506 18.56 -12.42 3.22
C TYR A 506 17.94 -13.36 2.21
N VAL A 507 18.36 -13.21 0.96
CA VAL A 507 17.97 -14.08 -0.14
C VAL A 507 19.23 -14.61 -0.80
N ARG A 508 19.33 -15.93 -0.96
CA ARG A 508 20.50 -16.59 -1.54
C ARG A 508 20.07 -17.58 -2.62
N GLN A 509 20.71 -17.50 -3.77
CA GLN A 509 20.53 -18.49 -4.83
C GLN A 509 21.33 -19.76 -4.54
N LEU A 510 20.71 -20.92 -4.75
CA LEU A 510 21.38 -22.20 -4.60
C LEU A 510 22.21 -22.54 -5.84
N ASN A 511 23.47 -22.94 -5.60
CA ASN A 511 24.41 -23.33 -6.66
C ASN A 511 23.90 -24.54 -7.47
N GLN A 512 24.41 -24.70 -8.68
CA GLN A 512 24.07 -25.84 -9.56
C GLN A 512 24.53 -27.19 -9.01
N GLU A 513 25.52 -27.21 -8.10
CA GLU A 513 26.02 -28.41 -7.42
C GLU A 513 25.15 -28.85 -6.23
N TRP A 514 24.07 -28.13 -5.92
CA TRP A 514 23.20 -28.44 -4.80
C TRP A 514 22.51 -29.79 -4.98
N GLU A 515 22.61 -30.67 -3.98
CA GLU A 515 21.86 -31.94 -3.99
C GLU A 515 20.39 -31.67 -3.67
N THR A 516 19.47 -32.17 -4.51
CA THR A 516 18.04 -32.03 -4.27
C THR A 516 17.67 -32.72 -2.96
N ASP A 517 17.14 -31.93 -2.01
CA ASP A 517 16.78 -32.40 -0.68
C ASP A 517 15.41 -31.85 -0.27
N SER A 518 14.80 -32.44 0.77
CA SER A 518 13.53 -31.95 1.31
C SER A 518 13.72 -30.61 2.02
N TRP A 519 12.68 -29.76 2.03
CA TRP A 519 12.69 -28.48 2.72
C TRP A 519 13.10 -28.59 4.19
N LEU A 520 12.58 -29.62 4.89
CA LEU A 520 12.93 -29.87 6.28
C LEU A 520 14.42 -30.20 6.46
N SER A 521 14.99 -31.06 5.63
CA SER A 521 16.41 -31.42 5.72
C SER A 521 17.31 -30.25 5.32
N THR A 522 16.92 -29.45 4.32
CA THR A 522 17.60 -28.19 3.96
C THR A 522 17.66 -27.23 5.15
N ILE A 523 16.53 -27.00 5.85
CA ILE A 523 16.51 -26.17 7.07
C ILE A 523 17.48 -26.73 8.12
N LEU A 524 17.40 -28.03 8.42
CA LEU A 524 18.22 -28.62 9.48
C LEU A 524 19.71 -28.58 9.15
N ASN A 525 20.09 -28.79 7.89
CA ASN A 525 21.47 -28.79 7.42
C ASN A 525 22.08 -27.38 7.47
N LEU A 526 21.38 -26.37 6.93
CA LEU A 526 21.83 -24.99 6.95
C LEU A 526 21.88 -24.44 8.38
N LYS A 527 20.85 -24.71 9.19
CA LYS A 527 20.83 -24.27 10.59
C LYS A 527 21.96 -24.89 11.40
N GLN A 528 22.31 -26.15 11.15
CA GLN A 528 23.38 -26.83 11.89
C GLN A 528 24.80 -26.42 11.44
N LYS A 529 25.00 -26.07 10.17
CA LYS A 529 26.33 -25.76 9.61
C LYS A 529 26.65 -24.27 9.59
N GLU A 530 25.68 -23.45 9.22
CA GLU A 530 25.85 -22.03 8.88
C GLU A 530 25.04 -21.12 9.83
N GLU A 531 24.25 -21.70 10.76
CA GLU A 531 23.33 -20.98 11.66
C GLU A 531 22.22 -20.16 10.96
N GLU A 532 22.10 -20.33 9.64
CA GLU A 532 21.07 -19.75 8.80
C GLU A 532 19.72 -20.46 9.01
N LEU A 533 18.63 -19.68 9.06
CA LEU A 533 17.28 -20.20 9.21
C LEU A 533 16.45 -19.92 7.95
N PRO A 534 16.34 -20.89 7.01
CA PRO A 534 15.48 -20.74 5.85
C PRO A 534 14.02 -20.63 6.25
N VAL A 535 13.38 -19.53 5.88
CA VAL A 535 11.98 -19.24 6.19
C VAL A 535 11.08 -19.30 4.95
N GLY A 536 11.61 -19.01 3.76
CA GLY A 536 10.85 -19.02 2.51
C GLY A 536 11.64 -19.58 1.32
N LEU A 537 10.93 -19.95 0.26
CA LEU A 537 11.51 -20.54 -0.95
C LEU A 537 10.95 -19.86 -2.20
N ILE A 538 11.83 -19.39 -3.07
CA ILE A 538 11.49 -18.82 -4.36
C ILE A 538 11.89 -19.83 -5.44
N ARG A 539 10.91 -20.26 -6.23
CA ARG A 539 11.15 -21.23 -7.30
C ARG A 539 11.87 -20.58 -8.47
N SER A 540 12.94 -21.21 -8.95
CA SER A 540 13.69 -20.80 -10.15
C SER A 540 12.83 -20.78 -11.43
N GLN A 541 11.95 -21.77 -11.59
CA GLN A 541 11.15 -21.93 -12.82
C GLN A 541 9.98 -20.95 -12.90
N THR A 542 9.31 -20.69 -11.76
CA THR A 542 8.09 -19.88 -11.74
C THR A 542 8.30 -18.49 -11.15
N HIS A 543 9.45 -18.22 -10.53
CA HIS A 543 9.74 -16.99 -9.80
C HIS A 543 8.71 -16.64 -8.71
N LYS A 544 7.97 -17.65 -8.23
CA LYS A 544 6.96 -17.49 -7.17
C LYS A 544 7.54 -17.82 -5.81
N LEU A 545 7.12 -17.07 -4.80
CA LEU A 545 7.52 -17.23 -3.41
C LEU A 545 6.56 -18.17 -2.67
N LEU A 546 7.14 -19.07 -1.87
CA LEU A 546 6.48 -19.88 -0.87
C LEU A 546 6.93 -19.36 0.50
N VAL A 547 5.98 -18.86 1.30
CA VAL A 547 6.28 -18.15 2.55
C VAL A 547 6.55 -19.09 3.70
N ASN A 548 5.90 -20.25 3.73
CA ASN A 548 6.19 -21.30 4.70
C ASN A 548 6.09 -22.68 4.01
N PRO A 549 7.11 -23.11 3.25
CA PRO A 549 7.02 -24.29 2.38
C PRO A 549 6.71 -25.59 3.13
N HIS A 550 6.00 -26.52 2.50
CA HIS A 550 5.71 -27.84 3.08
C HIS A 550 7.02 -28.60 3.41
N PRO A 551 7.13 -29.30 4.55
CA PRO A 551 8.37 -29.94 5.00
C PRO A 551 8.97 -30.95 4.01
N GLU A 552 8.10 -31.64 3.26
CA GLU A 552 8.50 -32.66 2.27
C GLU A 552 8.72 -32.09 0.86
N LEU A 553 8.58 -30.77 0.68
CA LEU A 553 8.77 -30.12 -0.62
C LEU A 553 10.24 -30.24 -1.04
N GLN A 554 10.49 -30.64 -2.29
CA GLN A 554 11.84 -30.80 -2.81
C GLN A 554 12.45 -29.45 -3.21
N VAL A 555 13.63 -29.13 -2.70
CA VAL A 555 14.42 -27.94 -3.03
C VAL A 555 15.36 -28.29 -4.18
N LYS A 556 15.26 -27.56 -5.29
CA LYS A 556 16.04 -27.85 -6.50
C LYS A 556 17.22 -26.88 -6.64
N PRO A 557 18.27 -27.26 -7.39
CA PRO A 557 19.33 -26.32 -7.78
C PRO A 557 18.76 -25.09 -8.49
N GLY A 558 19.33 -23.91 -8.21
CA GLY A 558 18.89 -22.64 -8.76
C GLY A 558 17.69 -21.99 -8.05
N ASP A 559 16.96 -22.71 -7.20
CA ASP A 559 15.96 -22.08 -6.32
C ASP A 559 16.64 -21.07 -5.38
N ARG A 560 15.91 -20.02 -4.98
CA ARG A 560 16.42 -19.02 -4.03
C ARG A 560 15.79 -19.23 -2.66
N LEU A 561 16.61 -19.23 -1.63
CA LEU A 561 16.19 -19.35 -0.23
C LEU A 561 16.04 -17.96 0.37
N VAL A 562 14.91 -17.70 1.02
CA VAL A 562 14.75 -16.57 1.93
C VAL A 562 15.08 -17.09 3.33
N TYR A 563 16.07 -16.50 3.99
CA TYR A 563 16.59 -16.99 5.26
C TYR A 563 16.91 -15.85 6.23
N ILE A 564 16.82 -16.15 7.52
CA ILE A 564 17.22 -15.25 8.59
C ILE A 564 18.63 -15.65 9.04
N ALA A 565 19.55 -14.70 9.06
CA ALA A 565 20.94 -14.92 9.48
C ALA A 565 21.49 -13.68 10.21
N PRO A 566 22.50 -13.84 11.08
CA PRO A 566 23.16 -12.71 11.70
C PRO A 566 23.80 -11.83 10.62
N VAL A 567 23.74 -10.51 10.81
CA VAL A 567 24.41 -9.55 9.91
C VAL A 567 25.90 -9.88 9.90
N SER A 568 26.36 -10.54 8.84
CA SER A 568 27.74 -10.95 8.72
C SER A 568 28.52 -9.83 8.03
N ILE A 569 29.55 -9.30 8.71
CA ILE A 569 30.51 -8.33 8.16
C ILE A 569 31.15 -8.88 6.85
N SER A 570 31.05 -10.20 6.62
CA SER A 570 31.49 -10.92 5.42
C SER A 570 30.55 -10.87 4.22
N ALA A 571 29.32 -10.35 4.32
CA ALA A 571 28.46 -10.12 3.14
C ALA A 571 28.99 -8.99 2.23
N GLN A 572 30.03 -8.26 2.67
CA GLN A 572 30.85 -7.37 1.83
C GLN A 572 31.93 -8.10 1.01
N GLN A 573 32.08 -9.43 1.13
CA GLN A 573 33.20 -10.18 0.49
C GLN A 573 32.80 -11.31 -0.47
N ASN A 574 31.52 -11.52 -0.75
CA ASN A 574 31.12 -12.29 -1.94
C ASN A 574 30.68 -11.38 -3.10
N GLY A 575 31.27 -10.19 -3.17
CA GLY A 575 31.73 -9.71 -4.46
C GLY A 575 32.93 -10.57 -4.84
N ASP A 576 32.73 -11.55 -5.72
CA ASP A 576 33.85 -12.21 -6.39
C ASP A 576 34.75 -11.11 -6.93
N VAL A 577 35.96 -11.05 -6.37
CA VAL A 577 37.02 -10.12 -6.73
C VAL A 577 37.37 -10.36 -8.19
N PHE A 578 36.73 -9.61 -9.09
CA PHE A 578 37.35 -9.26 -10.35
C PHE A 578 38.19 -8.01 -10.09
N ASP A 579 39.50 -8.26 -9.99
CA ASP A 579 40.54 -7.24 -9.97
C ASP A 579 40.29 -6.24 -11.12
N PRO A 580 40.03 -4.96 -10.83
CA PRO A 580 39.71 -3.97 -11.86
C PRO A 580 40.98 -3.66 -12.65
N PHE A 581 41.02 -4.11 -13.91
CA PHE A 581 42.04 -3.66 -14.85
C PHE A 581 41.99 -2.13 -14.98
N GLU A 582 43.19 -1.55 -14.91
CA GLU A 582 43.56 -0.15 -14.92
C GLU A 582 42.76 0.75 -15.88
N ASP A 583 42.55 1.99 -15.40
CA ASP A 583 42.15 3.18 -16.15
C ASP A 583 42.65 3.23 -17.59
N SER A 584 41.70 3.31 -18.54
CA SER A 584 41.88 4.13 -19.74
C SER A 584 40.53 4.50 -20.36
N ASP A 585 40.24 5.80 -20.35
CA ASP A 585 39.41 6.58 -21.27
C ASP A 585 38.28 5.89 -22.07
N SER A 586 37.08 6.41 -21.85
CA SER A 586 35.93 6.47 -22.77
C SER A 586 36.18 6.04 -24.23
N ILE A 587 35.87 4.79 -24.56
CA ILE A 587 35.52 4.34 -25.91
C ILE A 587 34.48 3.23 -25.77
N ALA A 588 33.36 3.34 -26.49
CA ALA A 588 32.38 2.25 -26.64
C ALA A 588 33.10 0.96 -27.09
N VAL A 589 33.26 0.01 -26.17
CA VAL A 589 33.96 -1.25 -26.45
C VAL A 589 33.02 -2.15 -27.24
N GLU A 590 33.19 -2.18 -28.56
CA GLU A 590 32.80 -3.36 -29.35
C GLU A 590 33.62 -4.56 -28.84
N VAL A 591 33.06 -5.31 -27.88
CA VAL A 591 33.63 -6.58 -27.46
C VAL A 591 33.51 -7.54 -28.65
N LYS A 592 34.60 -7.73 -29.39
CA LYS A 592 34.65 -8.75 -30.44
C LYS A 592 34.48 -10.13 -29.78
N PRO A 593 33.47 -10.92 -30.19
CA PRO A 593 33.21 -12.21 -29.59
C PRO A 593 34.44 -13.13 -29.75
N SER A 594 34.67 -13.99 -28.76
CA SER A 594 35.72 -15.00 -28.84
C SER A 594 35.54 -15.85 -30.10
N ALA A 595 36.64 -16.33 -30.70
CA ALA A 595 36.58 -17.13 -31.92
C ALA A 595 35.71 -18.40 -31.76
N GLU A 596 35.60 -18.90 -30.52
CA GLU A 596 34.72 -20.02 -30.15
C GLU A 596 33.24 -19.59 -30.10
N ALA A 597 32.93 -18.44 -29.51
CA ALA A 597 31.58 -17.89 -29.48
C ALA A 597 31.05 -17.57 -30.89
N GLU A 598 31.89 -16.99 -31.76
CA GLU A 598 31.55 -16.71 -33.16
C GLU A 598 31.34 -18.02 -33.96
N LYS A 599 32.10 -19.08 -33.68
CA LYS A 599 31.93 -20.40 -34.31
C LYS A 599 30.60 -21.04 -33.89
N LEU A 600 30.27 -20.99 -32.60
CA LEU A 600 29.00 -21.50 -32.06
C LEU A 600 27.81 -20.71 -32.62
N PHE A 601 27.91 -19.38 -32.67
CA PHE A 601 26.90 -18.52 -33.28
C PHE A 601 26.67 -18.82 -34.76
N ARG A 602 27.74 -19.00 -35.55
CA ARG A 602 27.62 -19.39 -36.97
C ARG A 602 27.00 -20.76 -37.15
N THR A 603 27.32 -21.70 -36.26
CA THR A 603 26.73 -23.05 -36.28
C THR A 603 25.23 -22.98 -35.98
N GLY A 604 24.84 -22.24 -34.94
CA GLY A 604 23.44 -21.96 -34.60
C GLY A 604 22.68 -21.28 -35.75
N LEU A 605 23.29 -20.31 -36.44
CA LEU A 605 22.69 -19.65 -37.61
C LEU A 605 22.50 -20.59 -38.81
N MET A 606 23.43 -21.52 -39.04
CA MET A 606 23.31 -22.51 -40.11
C MET A 606 22.19 -23.51 -39.83
N LEU A 607 22.07 -23.96 -38.57
CA LEU A 607 20.99 -24.86 -38.13
C LEU A 607 19.63 -24.15 -38.19
N PHE A 608 19.56 -22.90 -37.72
CA PHE A 608 18.35 -22.08 -37.78
C PHE A 608 17.86 -21.84 -39.22
N LYS A 609 18.77 -21.61 -40.18
CA LYS A 609 18.43 -21.41 -41.59
C LYS A 609 18.03 -22.67 -42.35
N LYS A 610 18.43 -23.85 -41.87
CA LYS A 610 18.07 -25.13 -42.49
C LYS A 610 16.70 -25.63 -42.08
N GLU A 611 16.08 -25.03 -41.06
CA GLU A 611 14.80 -25.48 -40.46
C GLU A 611 14.81 -26.94 -39.96
N GLU A 612 15.98 -27.58 -39.87
CA GLU A 612 16.08 -29.00 -39.60
C GLU A 612 16.13 -29.33 -38.09
N ASP A 613 16.64 -28.45 -37.21
CA ASP A 613 16.66 -28.67 -35.75
C ASP A 613 16.72 -27.35 -34.93
N TYR A 614 15.55 -26.80 -34.57
CA TYR A 614 15.49 -25.56 -33.76
C TYR A 614 15.98 -25.76 -32.31
N GLU A 615 15.87 -26.96 -31.74
CA GLU A 615 16.39 -27.26 -30.40
C GLU A 615 17.92 -27.20 -30.34
N GLU A 616 18.59 -27.76 -31.35
CA GLU A 616 20.05 -27.69 -31.45
C GLU A 616 20.54 -26.26 -31.73
N ALA A 617 19.81 -25.52 -32.58
CA ALA A 617 20.09 -24.10 -32.80
C ALA A 617 19.96 -23.28 -31.50
N TYR A 618 18.93 -23.55 -30.68
CA TYR A 618 18.75 -22.92 -29.38
C TYR A 618 19.93 -23.21 -28.46
N SER A 619 20.35 -24.48 -28.35
CA SER A 619 21.52 -24.88 -27.55
C SER A 619 22.80 -24.17 -28.00
N CYS A 620 23.04 -24.08 -29.32
CA CYS A 620 24.21 -23.36 -29.85
C CYS A 620 24.17 -21.85 -29.54
N PHE A 621 23.01 -21.21 -29.65
CA PHE A 621 22.87 -19.80 -29.29
C PHE A 621 23.00 -19.59 -27.78
N HIS A 622 22.48 -20.50 -26.95
CA HIS A 622 22.60 -20.47 -25.50
C HIS A 622 24.06 -20.56 -25.06
N GLN A 623 24.82 -21.49 -25.62
CA GLN A 623 26.27 -21.60 -25.36
C GLN A 623 27.04 -20.37 -25.83
N ALA A 624 26.70 -19.81 -26.99
CA ALA A 624 27.31 -18.57 -27.47
C ALA A 624 26.94 -17.35 -26.61
N ALA A 625 25.72 -17.30 -26.07
CA ALA A 625 25.26 -16.23 -25.18
C ALA A 625 25.97 -16.25 -23.82
N ILE A 626 26.25 -17.44 -23.28
CA ILE A 626 27.10 -17.62 -22.08
C ILE A 626 28.50 -17.07 -22.33
N LEU A 627 29.04 -17.24 -23.54
CA LEU A 627 30.32 -16.65 -23.96
C LEU A 627 30.20 -15.16 -24.35
N HIS A 628 29.22 -14.45 -23.79
CA HIS A 628 28.96 -13.02 -23.98
C HIS A 628 28.71 -12.57 -25.43
N HIS A 629 28.23 -13.46 -26.31
CA HIS A 629 27.95 -13.08 -27.70
C HIS A 629 26.62 -12.32 -27.83
N THR A 630 26.69 -11.00 -27.99
CA THR A 630 25.51 -10.10 -28.04
C THR A 630 24.45 -10.51 -29.07
N ARG A 631 24.85 -10.92 -30.29
CA ARG A 631 23.89 -11.35 -31.32
C ARG A 631 23.25 -12.72 -31.01
N ALA A 632 23.91 -13.55 -30.21
CA ALA A 632 23.37 -14.85 -29.81
C ALA A 632 22.29 -14.64 -28.73
N LYS A 633 22.55 -13.75 -27.76
CA LYS A 633 21.56 -13.26 -26.79
C LYS A 633 20.31 -12.71 -27.49
N TYR A 634 20.49 -11.84 -28.49
CA TYR A 634 19.36 -11.34 -29.30
C TYR A 634 18.56 -12.46 -30.00
N ASN A 635 19.25 -13.43 -30.61
CA ASN A 635 18.59 -14.55 -31.28
C ASN A 635 17.88 -15.51 -30.30
N LEU A 636 18.39 -15.68 -29.07
CA LEU A 636 17.67 -16.40 -28.02
C LEU A 636 16.39 -15.70 -27.63
N GLY A 637 16.44 -14.37 -27.49
CA GLY A 637 15.23 -13.56 -27.27
C GLY A 637 14.18 -13.84 -28.35
N LEU A 638 14.58 -13.82 -29.61
CA LEU A 638 13.70 -14.16 -30.74
C LEU A 638 13.17 -15.59 -30.72
N MET A 639 13.96 -16.58 -30.28
CA MET A 639 13.53 -17.98 -30.24
C MET A 639 12.51 -18.23 -29.12
N ASN A 640 12.73 -17.62 -27.95
CA ASN A 640 11.78 -17.65 -26.84
C ASN A 640 10.50 -16.88 -27.17
N PHE A 641 10.61 -15.75 -27.89
CA PHE A 641 9.45 -14.98 -28.36
C PHE A 641 8.57 -15.77 -29.33
N ASN A 642 9.19 -16.43 -30.31
CA ASN A 642 8.49 -17.13 -31.39
C ASN A 642 8.13 -18.58 -31.05
N GLY A 643 8.60 -19.10 -29.92
CA GLY A 643 8.45 -20.51 -29.54
C GLY A 643 9.17 -21.47 -30.51
N LYS A 644 10.32 -21.08 -31.06
CA LYS A 644 11.11 -21.90 -32.00
C LYS A 644 12.17 -22.69 -31.23
N GLY A 645 12.02 -24.01 -31.15
CA GLY A 645 12.93 -24.90 -30.41
C GLY A 645 12.70 -24.94 -28.89
N VAL A 646 11.90 -24.02 -28.36
CA VAL A 646 11.47 -23.96 -26.95
C VAL A 646 10.03 -23.44 -26.89
N PRO A 647 9.24 -23.71 -25.85
CA PRO A 647 7.92 -23.11 -25.67
C PRO A 647 7.99 -21.57 -25.69
N LYS A 648 6.97 -20.91 -26.26
CA LYS A 648 6.87 -19.43 -26.26
C LYS A 648 6.88 -18.92 -24.82
N ASN A 649 7.85 -18.07 -24.49
CA ASN A 649 8.06 -17.49 -23.17
C ASN A 649 8.45 -16.01 -23.32
N LEU A 650 7.49 -15.11 -23.04
CA LEU A 650 7.69 -13.66 -23.19
C LEU A 650 8.63 -13.08 -22.13
N ASP A 651 8.66 -13.63 -20.92
CA ASP A 651 9.55 -13.16 -19.86
C ASP A 651 11.01 -13.53 -20.16
N GLU A 652 11.24 -14.75 -20.66
CA GLU A 652 12.57 -15.20 -21.07
C GLU A 652 13.05 -14.48 -22.34
N SER A 653 12.14 -14.20 -23.27
CA SER A 653 12.39 -13.32 -24.41
C SER A 653 12.84 -11.92 -23.96
N TYR A 654 12.13 -11.32 -23.01
CA TYR A 654 12.45 -10.00 -22.44
C TYR A 654 13.82 -9.98 -21.76
N HIS A 655 14.12 -11.00 -20.95
CA HIS A 655 15.43 -11.18 -20.32
C HIS A 655 16.58 -11.16 -21.34
N TRP A 656 16.49 -12.00 -22.39
CA TRP A 656 17.55 -12.09 -23.40
C TRP A 656 17.69 -10.82 -24.26
N PHE A 657 16.59 -10.11 -24.51
CA PHE A 657 16.64 -8.80 -25.19
C PHE A 657 17.27 -7.72 -24.31
N ARG A 658 16.98 -7.68 -23.01
CA ARG A 658 17.58 -6.73 -22.05
C ARG A 658 19.10 -6.94 -21.96
N GLU A 659 19.51 -8.20 -21.82
CA GLU A 659 20.91 -8.59 -21.82
C GLU A 659 21.62 -8.22 -23.13
N ALA A 660 20.99 -8.41 -24.29
CA ALA A 660 21.58 -7.99 -25.56
C ALA A 660 21.61 -6.46 -25.75
N ALA A 661 20.64 -5.73 -25.21
CA ALA A 661 20.57 -4.27 -25.26
C ALA A 661 21.66 -3.62 -24.38
N LYS A 662 21.95 -4.19 -23.20
CA LYS A 662 23.03 -3.77 -22.29
C LYS A 662 24.40 -3.71 -22.98
N TYR A 663 24.66 -4.61 -23.94
CA TYR A 663 25.88 -4.65 -24.73
C TYR A 663 25.74 -3.99 -26.11
N GLY A 664 24.86 -2.99 -26.24
CA GLY A 664 24.78 -2.10 -27.40
C GLY A 664 24.05 -2.64 -28.63
N SER A 665 23.24 -3.70 -28.51
CA SER A 665 22.44 -4.17 -29.64
C SER A 665 21.21 -3.28 -29.88
N GLU A 666 21.27 -2.46 -30.92
CA GLU A 666 20.16 -1.58 -31.30
C GLU A 666 18.87 -2.35 -31.64
N ASN A 667 19.00 -3.51 -32.28
CA ASN A 667 17.87 -4.40 -32.57
C ASN A 667 17.27 -5.00 -31.31
N ALA A 668 18.09 -5.35 -30.32
CA ALA A 668 17.60 -5.83 -29.03
C ALA A 668 16.88 -4.73 -28.26
N ARG A 669 17.37 -3.48 -28.32
CA ARG A 669 16.71 -2.32 -27.70
C ARG A 669 15.32 -2.08 -28.30
N LYS A 670 15.18 -2.18 -29.63
CA LYS A 670 13.88 -2.09 -30.32
C LYS A 670 12.95 -3.25 -29.94
N ALA A 671 13.45 -4.50 -29.96
CA ALA A 671 12.67 -5.67 -29.58
C ALA A 671 12.26 -5.67 -28.09
N LEU A 672 13.07 -5.07 -27.21
CA LEU A 672 12.78 -4.91 -25.78
C LEU A 672 11.56 -4.01 -25.55
N LYS A 673 11.48 -2.86 -26.25
CA LYS A 673 10.33 -1.94 -26.20
C LYS A 673 9.02 -2.67 -26.58
N SER A 674 9.03 -3.38 -27.70
CA SER A 674 7.88 -4.15 -28.18
C SER A 674 7.50 -5.31 -27.26
N THR A 675 8.48 -6.03 -26.71
CA THR A 675 8.23 -7.15 -25.79
C THR A 675 7.66 -6.66 -24.45
N ARG A 676 8.08 -5.48 -23.96
CA ARG A 676 7.51 -4.84 -22.75
C ARG A 676 6.03 -4.49 -22.94
N ALA A 677 5.67 -3.93 -24.09
CA ALA A 677 4.28 -3.63 -24.44
C ALA A 677 3.42 -4.91 -24.53
N LEU A 678 3.96 -6.00 -25.09
CA LEU A 678 3.26 -7.30 -25.16
C LEU A 678 3.16 -8.03 -23.81
N ARG A 679 4.06 -7.75 -22.88
CA ARG A 679 4.09 -8.34 -21.52
C ARG A 679 3.08 -7.69 -20.57
N SER A 680 2.93 -6.36 -20.61
CA SER A 680 1.90 -5.65 -19.81
C SER A 680 0.45 -6.01 -20.19
N ILE A 681 0.29 -6.55 -21.40
CA ILE A 681 -0.97 -7.06 -21.96
C ILE A 681 -1.40 -8.40 -21.35
N THR A 682 -0.45 -9.26 -20.97
CA THR A 682 -0.75 -10.64 -20.50
C THR A 682 -1.09 -10.69 -19.01
N THR A 683 -0.58 -9.77 -18.20
CA THR A 683 -0.81 -9.69 -16.75
C THR A 683 -2.16 -9.07 -16.36
N ASN A 684 -2.77 -8.22 -17.19
CA ASN A 684 -4.06 -7.58 -16.92
C ASN A 684 -5.24 -8.33 -17.56
N THR A 685 -5.65 -9.45 -16.96
CA THR A 685 -6.87 -10.18 -17.37
C THR A 685 -7.87 -10.41 -16.24
N VAL A 686 -8.13 -9.37 -15.43
CA VAL A 686 -9.40 -9.28 -14.70
C VAL A 686 -9.93 -7.84 -14.73
N GLY A 687 -10.92 -7.62 -15.60
CA GLY A 687 -11.92 -6.55 -15.47
C GLY A 687 -11.45 -5.12 -15.70
N ARG A 688 -11.47 -4.67 -16.96
CA ARG A 688 -11.75 -3.27 -17.34
C ARG A 688 -12.18 -3.20 -18.80
N GLU A 689 -13.18 -2.36 -19.09
CA GLU A 689 -13.68 -2.06 -20.44
C GLU A 689 -12.56 -1.41 -21.27
N ILE A 690 -12.35 -1.99 -22.45
CA ILE A 690 -11.36 -1.60 -23.46
C ILE A 690 -12.06 -0.60 -24.40
N PRO A 691 -11.38 0.40 -25.00
CA PRO A 691 -11.96 1.10 -26.14
C PRO A 691 -12.11 0.09 -27.29
N GLU A 692 -13.30 -0.51 -27.39
CA GLU A 692 -13.65 -1.45 -28.43
C GLU A 692 -13.81 -0.67 -29.73
N PHE A 693 -13.08 -1.09 -30.79
CA PHE A 693 -13.47 -0.71 -32.14
C PHE A 693 -14.94 -1.06 -32.37
N ASP A 694 -15.61 -0.36 -33.30
CA ASP A 694 -17.05 -0.53 -33.52
C ASP A 694 -17.44 -2.02 -33.64
N THR A 695 -18.19 -2.52 -32.66
CA THR A 695 -18.61 -3.93 -32.56
C THR A 695 -19.50 -4.36 -33.73
N GLU A 696 -20.23 -3.42 -34.35
CA GLU A 696 -20.99 -3.69 -35.57
C GLU A 696 -20.09 -3.86 -36.80
N LEU A 697 -18.95 -3.17 -36.84
CA LEU A 697 -17.95 -3.26 -37.91
C LEU A 697 -17.20 -4.59 -37.82
N ILE A 698 -16.70 -4.94 -36.63
CA ILE A 698 -15.96 -6.18 -36.37
C ILE A 698 -16.83 -7.41 -36.71
N GLY A 699 -18.10 -7.41 -36.28
CA GLY A 699 -19.00 -8.56 -36.47
C GLY A 699 -19.40 -8.84 -37.93
N ARG A 700 -19.12 -7.93 -38.86
CA ARG A 700 -19.45 -8.07 -40.29
C ARG A 700 -18.25 -8.42 -41.18
N MET A 701 -17.03 -8.34 -40.65
CA MET A 701 -15.79 -8.58 -41.39
C MET A 701 -15.43 -10.06 -41.47
N THR A 702 -14.78 -10.46 -42.57
CA THR A 702 -14.10 -11.76 -42.65
C THR A 702 -12.78 -11.74 -41.89
N GLU A 703 -12.22 -12.91 -41.57
CA GLU A 703 -10.93 -13.01 -40.86
C GLU A 703 -9.76 -12.38 -41.62
N ASP A 704 -9.81 -12.37 -42.96
CA ASP A 704 -8.83 -11.65 -43.79
C ASP A 704 -8.98 -10.13 -43.69
N GLN A 705 -10.23 -9.64 -43.61
CA GLN A 705 -10.55 -8.22 -43.39
C GLN A 705 -10.19 -7.75 -41.98
N LEU A 706 -10.40 -8.59 -40.97
CA LEU A 706 -10.00 -8.32 -39.58
C LEU A 706 -8.47 -8.27 -39.45
N PHE A 707 -7.77 -9.20 -40.08
CA PHE A 707 -6.31 -9.18 -40.11
C PHE A 707 -5.77 -7.94 -40.84
N TRP A 708 -6.39 -7.54 -41.95
CA TRP A 708 -6.02 -6.32 -42.65
C TRP A 708 -6.25 -5.07 -41.79
N PHE A 709 -7.39 -4.98 -41.11
CA PHE A 709 -7.70 -3.87 -40.22
C PHE A 709 -6.74 -3.81 -39.03
N ALA A 710 -6.46 -4.96 -38.40
CA ALA A 710 -5.46 -5.07 -37.36
C ALA A 710 -4.06 -4.66 -37.86
N SER A 711 -3.69 -5.05 -39.08
CA SER A 711 -2.42 -4.65 -39.72
C SER A 711 -2.36 -3.14 -39.96
N ALA A 712 -3.47 -2.51 -40.35
CA ALA A 712 -3.57 -1.06 -40.54
C ALA A 712 -3.46 -0.29 -39.22
N VAL A 713 -4.09 -0.79 -38.14
CA VAL A 713 -3.95 -0.20 -36.79
C VAL A 713 -2.51 -0.34 -36.29
N VAL A 714 -1.89 -1.51 -36.46
CA VAL A 714 -0.49 -1.73 -36.12
C VAL A 714 0.41 -0.81 -36.93
N ALA A 715 0.18 -0.66 -38.23
CA ALA A 715 0.97 0.23 -39.08
C ALA A 715 0.83 1.71 -38.67
N MET A 716 -0.35 2.13 -38.23
CA MET A 716 -0.61 3.48 -37.71
C MET A 716 0.17 3.73 -36.43
N VAL A 717 -0.04 2.91 -35.40
CA VAL A 717 0.64 3.08 -34.10
C VAL A 717 2.17 2.95 -34.21
N MET A 718 2.65 2.12 -35.13
CA MET A 718 4.09 1.92 -35.33
C MET A 718 4.72 2.96 -36.28
N ALA A 719 3.94 3.89 -36.83
CA ALA A 719 4.45 4.96 -37.66
C ALA A 719 5.21 6.02 -36.84
N ASP A 720 4.86 6.18 -35.57
CA ASP A 720 5.58 7.03 -34.62
C ASP A 720 6.85 6.33 -34.06
N GLU A 721 7.81 7.15 -33.62
CA GLU A 721 9.05 6.70 -32.95
C GLU A 721 8.84 6.35 -31.48
N HIS A 722 7.72 6.77 -30.90
CA HIS A 722 7.28 6.47 -29.53
C HIS A 722 5.92 5.78 -29.58
N ILE A 723 5.56 5.02 -28.54
CA ILE A 723 4.22 4.43 -28.42
C ILE A 723 3.66 4.83 -27.06
N ASP A 724 2.65 5.69 -27.06
CA ASP A 724 1.97 6.15 -25.85
C ASP A 724 1.06 5.06 -25.25
N LEU A 725 0.70 5.22 -23.97
CA LEU A 725 -0.17 4.33 -23.22
C LEU A 725 -1.53 4.10 -23.91
N HIS A 726 -2.08 5.12 -24.57
CA HIS A 726 -3.34 5.01 -25.30
C HIS A 726 -3.20 4.17 -26.58
N GLU A 727 -2.11 4.33 -27.31
CA GLU A 727 -1.81 3.58 -28.54
C GLU A 727 -1.53 2.10 -28.27
N ARG A 728 -0.92 1.78 -27.12
CA ARG A 728 -0.77 0.39 -26.63
C ARG A 728 -2.11 -0.32 -26.48
N SER A 729 -3.16 0.40 -26.06
CA SER A 729 -4.51 -0.16 -25.94
C SER A 729 -5.13 -0.50 -27.31
N PHE A 730 -4.79 0.26 -28.35
CA PHE A 730 -5.22 -0.01 -29.72
C PHE A 730 -4.47 -1.19 -30.35
N LEU A 731 -3.16 -1.31 -30.11
CA LEU A 731 -2.39 -2.51 -30.49
C LEU A 731 -2.97 -3.76 -29.82
N HIS A 732 -3.33 -3.64 -28.54
CA HIS A 732 -3.97 -4.70 -27.77
C HIS A 732 -5.32 -5.14 -28.37
N SER A 733 -6.19 -4.18 -28.69
CA SER A 733 -7.46 -4.47 -29.34
C SER A 733 -7.25 -5.07 -30.72
N ALA A 734 -6.30 -4.57 -31.51
CA ALA A 734 -6.03 -5.00 -32.88
C ALA A 734 -5.58 -6.46 -32.95
N ILE A 735 -4.66 -6.88 -32.07
CA ILE A 735 -4.20 -8.28 -32.01
C ILE A 735 -5.36 -9.21 -31.63
N ARG A 736 -6.27 -8.78 -30.75
CA ARG A 736 -7.44 -9.57 -30.33
C ARG A 736 -8.54 -9.71 -31.39
N LEU A 737 -8.54 -8.88 -32.43
CA LEU A 737 -9.51 -9.00 -33.53
C LEU A 737 -9.29 -10.24 -34.39
N VAL A 738 -8.07 -10.80 -34.36
CA VAL A 738 -7.69 -11.92 -35.20
C VAL A 738 -7.77 -13.21 -34.38
N GLU A 739 -8.42 -14.24 -34.92
CA GLU A 739 -8.56 -15.55 -34.24
C GLU A 739 -7.47 -16.55 -34.67
N ASP A 740 -7.00 -16.50 -35.92
CA ASP A 740 -5.92 -17.36 -36.42
C ASP A 740 -4.57 -17.04 -35.74
N LYS A 741 -4.07 -18.03 -35.00
CA LYS A 741 -2.79 -18.00 -34.29
C LYS A 741 -1.59 -17.67 -35.18
N ARG A 742 -1.61 -18.07 -36.46
CA ARG A 742 -0.50 -17.76 -37.40
C ARG A 742 -0.47 -16.28 -37.77
N LYS A 743 -1.64 -15.70 -38.00
CA LYS A 743 -1.80 -14.27 -38.30
C LYS A 743 -1.53 -13.39 -37.09
N ILE A 744 -1.97 -13.81 -35.90
CA ILE A 744 -1.58 -13.17 -34.63
C ILE A 744 -0.06 -13.13 -34.50
N GLN A 745 0.60 -14.27 -34.72
CA GLN A 745 2.06 -14.37 -34.65
C GLN A 745 2.75 -13.45 -35.68
N GLU A 746 2.21 -13.34 -36.88
CA GLU A 746 2.73 -12.42 -37.90
C GLU A 746 2.64 -10.95 -37.47
N LEU A 747 1.50 -10.52 -36.89
CA LEU A 747 1.35 -9.17 -36.33
C LEU A 747 2.32 -8.92 -35.18
N GLU A 748 2.43 -9.88 -34.25
CA GLU A 748 3.38 -9.82 -33.15
C GLU A 748 4.84 -9.71 -33.65
N GLU A 749 5.20 -10.42 -34.72
CA GLU A 749 6.53 -10.32 -35.35
C GLU A 749 6.80 -8.94 -35.96
N PHE A 750 5.81 -8.31 -36.60
CA PHE A 750 5.94 -6.94 -37.12
C PHE A 750 6.15 -5.92 -36.01
N ILE A 751 5.34 -6.02 -34.94
CA ILE A 751 5.45 -5.17 -33.75
C ILE A 751 6.84 -5.35 -33.10
N LEU A 752 7.31 -6.60 -32.99
CA LEU A 752 8.62 -6.91 -32.41
C LEU A 752 9.78 -6.30 -33.20
N ARG A 753 9.69 -6.31 -34.54
CA ARG A 753 10.77 -5.83 -35.42
C ARG A 753 10.71 -4.34 -35.70
N TRP A 754 9.71 -3.64 -35.16
CA TRP A 754 9.41 -2.24 -35.49
C TRP A 754 9.27 -2.03 -37.01
N GLN A 755 8.57 -2.95 -37.66
CA GLN A 755 8.34 -2.93 -39.11
C GLN A 755 6.86 -2.71 -39.39
N THR A 756 6.56 -1.85 -40.35
CA THR A 756 5.18 -1.63 -40.80
C THR A 756 4.67 -2.85 -41.57
N PRO A 757 3.53 -3.45 -41.16
CA PRO A 757 2.90 -4.52 -41.92
C PRO A 757 2.60 -4.07 -43.36
N PRO A 758 2.76 -4.92 -44.38
CA PRO A 758 2.43 -4.57 -45.76
C PRO A 758 0.91 -4.47 -45.93
N ILE A 759 0.41 -3.26 -46.20
CA ILE A 759 -1.02 -3.00 -46.45
C ILE A 759 -1.30 -3.16 -47.95
N GLY A 760 -1.94 -4.26 -48.35
CA GLY A 760 -2.38 -4.50 -49.73
C GLY A 760 -3.79 -3.96 -50.03
N ALA A 761 -4.20 -3.94 -51.31
CA ALA A 761 -5.58 -3.58 -51.67
C ALA A 761 -6.57 -4.68 -51.23
N MET A 762 -7.64 -4.31 -50.52
CA MET A 762 -8.68 -5.23 -50.05
C MET A 762 -10.07 -4.60 -50.24
N GLU A 763 -11.05 -5.39 -50.69
CA GLU A 763 -12.40 -4.90 -50.95
C GLU A 763 -13.22 -4.79 -49.65
N PHE A 764 -13.71 -3.58 -49.35
CA PHE A 764 -14.65 -3.29 -48.25
C PHE A 764 -15.94 -2.67 -48.82
N SER A 765 -17.06 -2.77 -48.09
CA SER A 765 -18.27 -2.01 -48.44
C SER A 765 -18.03 -0.51 -48.20
N THR A 766 -18.70 0.37 -48.95
CA THR A 766 -18.51 1.82 -48.81
C THR A 766 -18.78 2.34 -47.40
N LYS A 767 -19.72 1.71 -46.68
CA LYS A 767 -20.07 2.09 -45.31
C LYS A 767 -19.03 1.60 -44.29
N ASP A 768 -18.52 0.39 -44.48
CA ASP A 768 -17.50 -0.17 -43.58
C ASP A 768 -16.16 0.55 -43.72
N ARG A 769 -15.82 0.97 -44.94
CA ARG A 769 -14.61 1.77 -45.21
C ARG A 769 -14.62 3.13 -44.49
N ASP A 770 -15.77 3.81 -44.45
CA ASP A 770 -15.89 5.10 -43.77
C ASP A 770 -15.72 4.95 -42.24
N HIS A 771 -16.32 3.92 -41.65
CA HIS A 771 -16.17 3.62 -40.21
C HIS A 771 -14.74 3.15 -39.84
N MET A 772 -14.06 2.41 -40.72
CA MET A 772 -12.65 2.05 -40.54
C MET A 772 -11.75 3.27 -40.56
N LEU A 773 -11.94 4.17 -41.54
CA LEU A 773 -11.17 5.41 -41.64
C LEU A 773 -11.41 6.32 -40.44
N GLU A 774 -12.65 6.42 -39.96
CA GLU A 774 -12.99 7.15 -38.73
C GLU A 774 -12.27 6.56 -37.50
N SER A 775 -12.21 5.22 -37.40
CA SER A 775 -11.51 4.53 -36.32
C SER A 775 -9.98 4.77 -36.38
N LEU A 776 -9.38 4.73 -37.56
CA LEU A 776 -7.95 5.02 -37.76
C LEU A 776 -7.63 6.50 -37.53
N LEU A 777 -8.53 7.41 -37.89
CA LEU A 777 -8.40 8.85 -37.62
C LEU A 777 -8.49 9.15 -36.11
N ASN A 778 -9.35 8.43 -35.38
CA ASN A 778 -9.43 8.54 -33.93
C ASN A 778 -8.15 8.05 -33.24
N ILE A 779 -7.45 7.06 -33.81
CA ILE A 779 -6.13 6.62 -33.33
C ILE A 779 -5.09 7.72 -33.59
N ALA A 780 -5.02 8.25 -34.81
CA ALA A 780 -4.06 9.28 -35.22
C ALA A 780 -4.22 10.63 -34.48
N THR A 781 -5.37 10.86 -33.83
CA THR A 781 -5.67 12.13 -33.15
C THR A 781 -5.40 12.07 -31.64
N VAL A 782 -4.94 10.93 -31.13
CA VAL A 782 -4.61 10.74 -29.71
C VAL A 782 -3.47 11.67 -29.28
N ASP A 783 -2.44 11.83 -30.11
CA ASP A 783 -1.23 12.59 -29.75
C ASP A 783 -1.30 14.10 -30.05
N ARG A 784 -2.45 14.61 -30.50
CA ARG A 784 -2.73 16.01 -30.85
C ARG A 784 -1.88 16.64 -31.97
N ASP A 785 -0.71 16.10 -32.29
CA ASP A 785 0.16 16.49 -33.41
C ASP A 785 0.28 15.32 -34.40
N PHE A 786 -0.16 15.50 -35.65
CA PHE A 786 -0.04 14.48 -36.71
C PHE A 786 1.43 14.37 -37.18
N ASP A 787 2.05 13.19 -37.10
CA ASP A 787 3.33 12.95 -37.80
C ASP A 787 3.09 12.90 -39.32
N GLU A 788 3.99 13.48 -40.13
CA GLU A 788 3.92 13.44 -41.60
C GLU A 788 3.85 11.99 -42.14
N ARG A 789 4.38 11.02 -41.40
CA ARG A 789 4.34 9.58 -41.70
C ARG A 789 2.95 8.99 -41.54
N GLU A 790 2.22 9.35 -40.49
CA GLU A 790 0.84 8.92 -40.26
C GLU A 790 -0.11 9.53 -41.29
N GLU A 791 0.08 10.81 -41.63
CA GLU A 791 -0.74 11.47 -42.65
C GLU A 791 -0.55 10.80 -44.03
N LYS A 792 0.70 10.43 -44.35
CA LYS A 792 1.00 9.69 -45.59
C LYS A 792 0.37 8.30 -45.57
N LEU A 793 0.44 7.58 -44.46
CA LEU A 793 -0.14 6.24 -44.32
C LEU A 793 -1.67 6.29 -44.43
N LEU A 794 -2.33 7.25 -43.77
CA LEU A 794 -3.78 7.49 -43.89
C LEU A 794 -4.19 7.80 -45.32
N ARG A 795 -3.41 8.61 -46.06
CA ARG A 795 -3.67 8.91 -47.47
C ARG A 795 -3.48 7.69 -48.38
N GLU A 796 -2.50 6.84 -48.09
CA GLU A 796 -2.29 5.57 -48.80
C GLU A 796 -3.45 4.59 -48.53
N ILE A 797 -3.86 4.44 -47.26
CA ILE A 797 -4.98 3.60 -46.83
C ILE A 797 -6.32 4.10 -47.42
N ALA A 798 -6.53 5.41 -47.48
CA ALA A 798 -7.74 6.01 -48.07
C ALA A 798 -7.77 5.97 -49.61
N GLY A 799 -6.60 5.80 -50.25
CA GLY A 799 -6.44 5.72 -51.71
C GLY A 799 -6.52 4.30 -52.28
N LEU A 800 -6.36 3.28 -51.44
CA LEU A 800 -6.60 1.86 -51.73
C LEU A 800 -8.10 1.54 -51.70
#